data_AF-A0A1I2HPY4-F1
#
_entry.id   AF-A0A1I2HPY4-F1
#
_cell.length_a   1.000
_cell.length_b   1.000
_cell.length_c   1.000
_cell.angle_alpha   90.00
_cell.angle_beta   90.00
_cell.angle_gamma   90.00
#
_symmetry.space_group_name_H-M   'P 1'
#
loop_
_entity.id
_entity.type
_entity.pdbx_description
1 polymer ?
#
loop_
_entity_poly.entity_id
_entity_poly.type
_entity_poly.pdbx_seq_one_letter_code
_entity_poly.pdbx_strand_id
1 'polypeptide(L)'
;MSPVNRIAEPAAEAPAPLRVDKPMCWAINKETRRIVHVSDLDRAHTGLKCGCICPACESDLQAVNAGRDGAYFRQANSRGQFFRHQSGQQRDQCLLLVAHLTALQLLYDREEIDVPPPRRRASIHGVSGQIYESEVFGTRTRLLVRAREWVDSQAARLTLDDGRVILLKLESAFAVDEAGVYSGVITVQTNDPAIASWSREEILAKAVLDDGLLCWQRHWDDQALEAQAMHQAEQAAVQALDHLPGSGQEFKRLTVPQQSESVLHATIKRILEEAGGMKVPPYMFEEVVQLPDGKTWREPYGFPFGFLRMVDVRLEQVMGRIVPDVLCRACTPEDDFPLMIEVVVTHPVTQEKLQVIQAQGVACLQIDVSHFHRSGRMTLDGLKWEVLENPGSKRWLFHPGLAERRVDAKWRCEVVLQKMLAEVQRGRALLDRVWDTPPKQLPALLLQLVLENERCLRSGLPSLIDFQTILAALKANGWDANDAPLLQPSGVLSALAAVKDDAKRDTRRVLDVLRSLSETPRVRVHTGLILIAVKVYGVVFSPLERTEYLRIRKAVRDSLQAGELQFGRPTRHDNLIGWIFPELAPALGHHYGTAEYARQRHDAIRKAAEEHRRREMAEFKRRADALDHARQVLAVDAAIAGSREKWQPPLAICRDFEQALQSAEVRGVLRRMRESKIDFKEALATAFLARDAGVPVASWIRERMPADLEQIRELKILLRSAWLIL
;
A
#
# COMPACT_ATOMS: atom_id res chain seq x y z
N MET A 1 26.58 -19.33 29.90
CA MET A 1 26.85 -17.98 30.43
C MET A 1 25.64 -17.54 31.21
N SER A 2 25.66 -17.76 32.53
CA SER A 2 24.64 -17.32 33.46
C SER A 2 24.67 -15.80 33.60
N PRO A 3 23.52 -15.09 33.59
CA PRO A 3 23.47 -13.75 34.15
C PRO A 3 23.35 -13.87 35.67
N VAL A 4 24.40 -13.42 36.33
CA VAL A 4 24.52 -13.28 37.78
C VAL A 4 23.43 -12.34 38.29
N ASN A 5 22.50 -12.87 39.10
CA ASN A 5 21.50 -12.07 39.78
C ASN A 5 22.20 -11.32 40.93
N ARG A 6 22.27 -9.99 40.81
CA ARG A 6 22.82 -9.10 41.84
C ARG A 6 21.96 -9.19 43.09
N ILE A 7 22.59 -9.60 44.19
CA ILE A 7 22.08 -9.50 45.55
C ILE A 7 21.91 -8.01 45.84
N ALA A 8 20.68 -7.56 46.08
CA ALA A 8 20.41 -6.22 46.58
C ALA A 8 20.91 -6.16 48.03
N GLU A 9 21.84 -5.24 48.30
CA GLU A 9 22.31 -4.89 49.63
C GLU A 9 21.14 -4.41 50.51
N PRO A 10 21.10 -4.76 51.81
CA PRO A 10 20.06 -4.29 52.70
C PRO A 10 20.19 -2.78 52.88
N ALA A 11 19.12 -2.06 52.53
CA ALA A 11 19.02 -0.63 52.79
C ALA A 11 19.25 -0.37 54.28
N ALA A 12 20.22 0.51 54.57
CA ALA A 12 20.58 0.94 55.91
C ALA A 12 19.34 1.34 56.71
N GLU A 13 19.12 0.67 57.85
CA GLU A 13 18.12 1.03 58.83
C GLU A 13 18.29 2.50 59.20
N ALA A 14 17.26 3.31 58.91
CA ALA A 14 17.16 4.65 59.44
C ALA A 14 17.22 4.56 60.98
N PRO A 15 17.96 5.44 61.68
CA PRO A 15 18.06 5.40 63.13
C PRO A 15 16.64 5.47 63.72
N ALA A 16 16.30 4.48 64.54
CA ALA A 16 15.02 4.37 65.20
C ALA A 16 14.67 5.72 65.86
N PRO A 17 13.49 6.31 65.59
CA PRO A 17 13.11 7.56 66.22
C PRO A 17 13.10 7.35 67.73
N LEU A 18 13.73 8.28 68.45
CA LEU A 18 13.73 8.39 69.91
C LEU A 18 12.37 7.92 70.47
N ARG A 19 12.36 6.83 71.24
CA ARG A 19 11.18 6.34 71.96
C ARG A 19 10.70 7.45 72.89
N VAL A 20 9.79 8.28 72.40
CA VAL A 20 8.87 9.03 73.25
C VAL A 20 8.06 7.96 73.97
N ASP A 21 8.27 7.79 75.28
CA ASP A 21 7.50 6.87 76.11
C ASP A 21 6.01 7.09 75.83
N LYS A 22 5.39 6.17 75.07
CA LYS A 22 3.98 6.28 74.70
C LYS A 22 3.15 6.08 75.98
N PRO A 23 2.43 7.10 76.45
CA PRO A 23 1.70 7.01 77.72
C PRO A 23 0.52 6.04 77.61
N MET A 24 0.27 5.24 78.66
CA MET A 24 -0.94 4.44 78.77
C MET A 24 -2.09 5.36 79.21
N CYS A 25 -3.01 5.72 78.32
CA CYS A 25 -4.09 6.67 78.64
C CYS A 25 -5.38 5.99 79.11
N TRP A 26 -5.44 4.66 79.05
CA TRP A 26 -6.62 3.85 79.36
C TRP A 26 -6.33 2.82 80.46
N ALA A 27 -7.34 2.52 81.27
CA ALA A 27 -7.27 1.53 82.35
C ALA A 27 -8.64 0.90 82.62
N ILE A 28 -8.70 -0.16 83.45
CA ILE A 28 -9.96 -0.70 83.97
C ILE A 28 -10.20 -0.17 85.37
N ASN A 29 -11.39 0.37 85.64
CA ASN A 29 -11.80 0.71 87.00
C ASN A 29 -12.04 -0.59 87.81
N LYS A 30 -11.46 -0.68 89.01
CA LYS A 30 -11.43 -1.89 89.83
C LYS A 30 -12.80 -2.36 90.29
N GLU A 31 -13.72 -1.43 90.55
CA GLU A 31 -15.06 -1.74 91.06
C GLU A 31 -16.05 -2.02 89.94
N THR A 32 -16.11 -1.13 88.95
CA THR A 32 -17.09 -1.22 87.86
C THR A 32 -16.65 -2.17 86.75
N ARG A 33 -15.36 -2.53 86.73
CA ARG A 33 -14.71 -3.31 85.67
C ARG A 33 -14.86 -2.68 84.27
N ARG A 34 -15.23 -1.40 84.19
CA ARG A 34 -15.34 -0.63 82.94
C ARG A 34 -14.01 0.01 82.56
N ILE A 35 -13.80 0.17 81.27
CA ILE A 35 -12.66 0.92 80.73
C ILE A 35 -12.88 2.42 81.01
N VAL A 36 -11.82 3.09 81.45
CA VAL A 36 -11.81 4.52 81.77
C VAL A 36 -10.61 5.16 81.07
N HIS A 37 -10.84 6.29 80.40
CA HIS A 37 -9.77 7.14 79.91
C HIS A 37 -9.30 8.07 81.03
N VAL A 38 -8.00 8.37 81.09
CA VAL A 38 -7.44 9.23 82.14
C VAL A 38 -8.05 10.63 82.17
N SER A 39 -8.59 11.12 81.04
CA SER A 39 -9.30 12.41 80.99
C SER A 39 -10.66 12.42 81.67
N ASP A 40 -11.27 11.24 81.85
CA ASP A 40 -12.58 11.11 82.49
C ASP A 40 -12.47 11.15 84.01
N LEU A 41 -11.25 11.04 84.54
CA LEU A 41 -10.96 11.15 85.96
C LEU A 41 -10.84 12.62 86.37
N ASP A 42 -11.60 13.00 87.39
CA ASP A 42 -11.47 14.32 88.01
C ASP A 42 -10.17 14.43 88.86
N ARG A 43 -9.97 15.60 89.46
CA ARG A 43 -8.80 15.86 90.31
C ARG A 43 -8.83 15.02 91.61
N ALA A 44 -10.01 14.65 92.12
CA ALA A 44 -10.11 13.85 93.35
C ALA A 44 -9.57 12.43 93.13
N HIS A 45 -9.67 11.92 91.91
CA HIS A 45 -9.23 10.59 91.49
C HIS A 45 -7.81 10.57 90.90
N THR A 46 -7.01 11.63 91.07
CA THR A 46 -5.59 11.62 90.67
C THR A 46 -4.74 10.75 91.59
N GLY A 47 -3.74 10.07 91.03
CA GLY A 47 -2.81 9.21 91.76
C GLY A 47 -3.35 7.79 91.95
N LEU A 48 -2.96 7.14 93.07
CA LEU A 48 -3.47 5.81 93.43
C LEU A 48 -4.96 5.84 93.84
N LYS A 49 -5.52 7.04 94.02
CA LYS A 49 -6.96 7.25 94.28
C LYS A 49 -7.84 7.02 93.05
N CYS A 50 -7.26 6.80 91.87
CA CYS A 50 -8.04 6.50 90.67
C CYS A 50 -8.81 5.17 90.76
N GLY A 51 -8.35 4.24 91.61
CA GLY A 51 -8.96 2.92 91.72
C GLY A 51 -8.91 2.13 90.41
N CYS A 52 -7.94 2.41 89.55
CA CYS A 52 -7.78 1.74 88.26
C CYS A 52 -6.71 0.64 88.34
N ILE A 53 -6.90 -0.43 87.57
CA ILE A 53 -5.98 -1.56 87.42
C ILE A 53 -5.59 -1.73 85.95
N CYS A 54 -4.40 -2.30 85.73
CA CYS A 54 -3.96 -2.70 84.40
C CYS A 54 -4.67 -4.00 83.99
N PRO A 55 -5.34 -4.07 82.84
CA PRO A 55 -6.00 -5.31 82.40
C PRO A 55 -5.05 -6.47 82.12
N ALA A 56 -3.77 -6.19 81.86
CA ALA A 56 -2.80 -7.23 81.46
C ALA A 56 -2.10 -7.91 82.63
N CYS A 57 -1.78 -7.15 83.67
CA CYS A 57 -1.05 -7.66 84.84
C CYS A 57 -1.82 -7.50 86.15
N GLU A 58 -3.05 -6.98 86.08
CA GLU A 58 -3.99 -6.73 87.19
C GLU A 58 -3.44 -5.84 88.32
N SER A 59 -2.27 -5.23 88.11
CA SER A 59 -1.62 -4.37 89.09
C SER A 59 -2.32 -3.02 89.18
N ASP A 60 -2.36 -2.45 90.38
CA ASP A 60 -2.93 -1.11 90.62
C ASP A 60 -2.13 -0.04 89.84
N LEU A 61 -2.89 0.85 89.19
CA LEU A 61 -2.37 1.95 88.39
C LEU A 61 -2.46 3.27 89.16
N GLN A 62 -1.57 4.19 88.80
CA GLN A 62 -1.55 5.55 89.29
C GLN A 62 -1.90 6.51 88.15
N ALA A 63 -3.00 7.25 88.26
CA ALA A 63 -3.35 8.31 87.32
C ALA A 63 -2.46 9.55 87.54
N VAL A 64 -1.68 9.93 86.53
CA VAL A 64 -0.80 11.10 86.54
C VAL A 64 -1.50 12.25 85.84
N ASN A 65 -1.57 13.40 86.52
CA ASN A 65 -2.15 14.65 86.01
C ASN A 65 -3.64 14.59 85.59
N ALA A 66 -4.39 13.56 86.01
CA ALA A 66 -5.85 13.48 85.82
C ALA A 66 -6.58 14.74 86.33
N GLY A 67 -7.65 15.15 85.63
CA GLY A 67 -8.47 16.31 85.97
C GLY A 67 -7.76 17.67 85.88
N ARG A 68 -6.55 17.77 85.32
CA ARG A 68 -5.87 19.05 85.05
C ARG A 68 -6.29 19.63 83.70
N ASP A 69 -6.55 20.93 83.68
CA ASP A 69 -6.95 21.67 82.47
C ASP A 69 -5.76 21.86 81.48
N GLY A 70 -6.07 22.04 80.20
CA GLY A 70 -5.14 22.20 79.08
C GLY A 70 -4.13 23.35 79.24
N ALA A 71 -4.41 24.34 80.09
CA ALA A 71 -3.46 25.40 80.44
C ALA A 71 -2.21 24.89 81.18
N TYR A 72 -2.33 23.81 81.95
CA TYR A 72 -1.19 23.23 82.69
C TYR A 72 -0.16 22.57 81.76
N PHE A 73 -0.62 21.99 80.66
CA PHE A 73 0.25 21.26 79.72
C PHE A 73 0.95 22.16 78.69
N ARG A 74 0.79 23.49 78.78
CA ARG A 74 1.52 24.47 77.95
C ARG A 74 2.88 24.88 78.53
N GLN A 75 3.24 24.38 79.72
CA GLN A 75 4.52 24.63 80.36
C GLN A 75 5.60 23.64 79.87
N ALA A 76 6.83 24.12 79.66
CA ALA A 76 7.96 23.26 79.27
C ALA A 76 8.19 22.15 80.33
N ASN A 77 8.40 20.90 79.87
CA ASN A 77 8.53 19.67 80.67
C ASN A 77 7.24 19.13 81.35
N SER A 78 6.06 19.64 81.03
CA SER A 78 4.81 19.03 81.48
C SER A 78 4.49 17.77 80.64
N ARG A 79 4.39 16.60 81.30
CA ARG A 79 3.89 15.36 80.67
C ARG A 79 2.35 15.39 80.67
N GLY A 80 1.73 14.82 79.64
CA GLY A 80 0.28 14.72 79.51
C GLY A 80 -0.41 13.94 80.65
N GLN A 81 -1.71 13.69 80.49
CA GLN A 81 -2.46 12.82 81.40
C GLN A 81 -2.22 11.36 81.01
N PHE A 82 -1.89 10.48 81.97
CA PHE A 82 -1.66 9.05 81.71
C PHE A 82 -1.72 8.20 82.97
N PHE A 83 -1.87 6.89 82.82
CA PHE A 83 -1.70 5.89 83.87
C PHE A 83 -0.26 5.35 83.88
N ARG A 84 0.26 5.09 85.07
CA ARG A 84 1.53 4.36 85.26
C ARG A 84 1.38 3.27 86.32
N HIS A 85 2.10 2.18 86.16
CA HIS A 85 2.13 1.10 87.16
C HIS A 85 2.79 1.58 88.45
N GLN A 86 2.23 1.22 89.62
CA GLN A 86 2.80 1.58 90.92
C GLN A 86 4.23 1.06 91.10
N SER A 87 4.53 -0.13 90.57
CA SER A 87 5.85 -0.78 90.60
C SER A 87 6.85 -0.21 89.58
N GLY A 88 6.45 0.74 88.73
CA GLY A 88 7.31 1.43 87.76
C GLY A 88 7.66 0.65 86.49
N GLN A 89 7.38 -0.65 86.39
CA GLN A 89 7.64 -1.45 85.18
C GLN A 89 6.40 -1.53 84.27
N GLN A 90 6.39 -0.76 83.18
CA GLN A 90 5.42 -0.91 82.10
C GLN A 90 6.00 -1.83 81.02
N ARG A 91 5.31 -2.93 80.71
CA ARG A 91 5.70 -3.86 79.63
C ARG A 91 4.92 -3.55 78.35
N ASP A 92 5.51 -3.76 77.18
CA ASP A 92 4.85 -3.58 75.88
C ASP A 92 3.57 -4.43 75.75
N GLN A 93 3.57 -5.62 76.34
CA GLN A 93 2.39 -6.50 76.40
C GLN A 93 1.21 -5.88 77.17
N CYS A 94 1.49 -5.04 78.17
CA CYS A 94 0.44 -4.32 78.91
C CYS A 94 -0.19 -3.21 78.06
N LEU A 95 0.63 -2.48 77.28
CA LEU A 95 0.12 -1.50 76.32
C LEU A 95 -0.71 -2.18 75.23
N LEU A 96 -0.24 -3.30 74.69
CA LEU A 96 -0.93 -4.05 73.66
C LEU A 96 -2.32 -4.52 74.13
N LEU A 97 -2.42 -5.17 75.29
CA LEU A 97 -3.72 -5.66 75.77
C LEU A 97 -4.67 -4.53 76.17
N VAL A 98 -4.16 -3.43 76.74
CA VAL A 98 -4.96 -2.22 77.00
C VAL A 98 -5.50 -1.66 75.68
N ALA A 99 -4.68 -1.56 74.64
CA ALA A 99 -5.09 -1.11 73.32
C ALA A 99 -6.18 -2.01 72.71
N HIS A 100 -5.99 -3.34 72.79
CA HIS A 100 -6.95 -4.34 72.30
C HIS A 100 -8.32 -4.14 72.96
N LEU A 101 -8.36 -4.16 74.29
CA LEU A 101 -9.60 -4.04 75.05
C LEU A 101 -10.27 -2.67 74.85
N THR A 102 -9.47 -1.61 74.74
CA THR A 102 -9.98 -0.26 74.46
C THR A 102 -10.63 -0.20 73.08
N ALA A 103 -9.97 -0.73 72.04
CA ALA A 103 -10.53 -0.79 70.70
C ALA A 103 -11.85 -1.59 70.68
N LEU A 104 -11.87 -2.76 71.32
CA LEU A 104 -13.05 -3.61 71.43
C LEU A 104 -14.22 -2.89 72.15
N GLN A 105 -13.96 -2.28 73.29
CA GLN A 105 -14.97 -1.55 74.07
C GLN A 105 -15.51 -0.34 73.30
N LEU A 106 -14.64 0.44 72.67
CA LEU A 106 -15.05 1.61 71.90
C LEU A 106 -15.93 1.24 70.70
N LEU A 107 -15.68 0.07 70.09
CA LEU A 107 -16.52 -0.50 69.04
C LEU A 107 -17.84 -1.04 69.59
N TYR A 108 -17.82 -1.70 70.75
CA TYR A 108 -19.01 -2.17 71.46
C TYR A 108 -19.97 -1.03 71.86
N ASP A 109 -19.41 0.12 72.25
CA ASP A 109 -20.19 1.26 72.71
C ASP A 109 -20.86 2.05 71.58
N ARG A 110 -20.49 1.81 70.31
CA ARG A 110 -21.10 2.50 69.17
C ARG A 110 -22.53 2.02 68.88
N GLU A 111 -23.33 2.96 68.40
CA GLU A 111 -24.68 2.68 67.86
C GLU A 111 -24.61 2.14 66.42
N GLU A 112 -23.50 2.39 65.72
CA GLU A 112 -23.26 1.92 64.35
C GLU A 112 -21.86 1.33 64.24
N ILE A 113 -21.77 0.19 63.56
CA ILE A 113 -20.51 -0.47 63.21
C ILE A 113 -20.32 -0.42 61.69
N ASP A 114 -19.14 0.02 61.27
CA ASP A 114 -18.73 0.04 59.86
C ASP A 114 -17.85 -1.20 59.63
N VAL A 115 -18.37 -2.17 58.87
CA VAL A 115 -17.69 -3.44 58.65
C VAL A 115 -16.98 -3.44 57.28
N PRO A 116 -15.71 -3.87 57.20
CA PRO A 116 -14.94 -3.86 55.96
C PRO A 116 -15.55 -4.81 54.92
N PRO A 117 -15.25 -4.65 53.63
CA PRO A 117 -15.72 -5.60 52.62
C PRO A 117 -15.11 -7.00 52.89
N PRO A 118 -15.92 -8.08 52.95
CA PRO A 118 -15.37 -9.44 53.05
C PRO A 118 -14.61 -9.78 51.76
N ARG A 119 -13.54 -10.57 51.86
CA ARG A 119 -12.74 -11.01 50.70
C ARG A 119 -12.59 -12.53 50.70
N ARG A 120 -12.71 -13.17 49.54
CA ARG A 120 -12.42 -14.60 49.37
C ARG A 120 -11.54 -14.83 48.14
N ARG A 121 -10.60 -15.76 48.28
CA ARG A 121 -9.73 -16.22 47.19
C ARG A 121 -10.04 -17.66 46.88
N ALA A 122 -10.00 -18.01 45.61
CA ALA A 122 -10.04 -19.38 45.16
C ALA A 122 -8.98 -19.59 44.09
N SER A 123 -8.47 -20.82 43.99
CA SER A 123 -7.55 -21.20 42.93
C SER A 123 -7.85 -22.58 42.38
N ILE A 124 -7.56 -22.76 41.10
CA ILE A 124 -7.63 -24.05 40.41
C ILE A 124 -6.35 -24.32 39.65
N HIS A 125 -6.06 -25.60 39.40
CA HIS A 125 -4.94 -26.02 38.58
C HIS A 125 -5.45 -26.39 37.18
N GLY A 126 -4.87 -25.77 36.16
CA GLY A 126 -5.08 -26.16 34.77
C GLY A 126 -4.40 -27.48 34.43
N VAL A 127 -4.74 -28.04 33.27
CA VAL A 127 -4.15 -29.24 32.68
C VAL A 127 -2.63 -29.11 32.50
N SER A 128 -2.16 -27.91 32.17
CA SER A 128 -0.75 -27.55 32.06
C SER A 128 0.00 -27.53 33.40
N GLY A 129 -0.72 -27.58 34.53
CA GLY A 129 -0.20 -27.36 35.87
C GLY A 129 -0.15 -25.89 36.29
N GLN A 130 -0.53 -24.94 35.43
CA GLN A 130 -0.66 -23.52 35.78
C GLN A 130 -1.75 -23.33 36.82
N ILE A 131 -1.47 -22.49 37.82
CA ILE A 131 -2.46 -22.08 38.82
C ILE A 131 -3.19 -20.83 38.32
N TYR A 132 -4.52 -20.86 38.37
CA TYR A 132 -5.40 -19.72 38.11
C TYR A 132 -6.04 -19.34 39.44
N GLU A 133 -5.85 -18.10 39.87
CA GLU A 133 -6.35 -17.57 41.14
C GLU A 133 -7.28 -16.39 40.86
N SER A 134 -8.36 -16.27 41.63
CA SER A 134 -9.22 -15.09 41.66
C SER A 134 -9.49 -14.63 43.09
N GLU A 135 -9.59 -13.32 43.28
CA GLU A 135 -9.98 -12.67 44.53
C GLU A 135 -11.26 -11.86 44.30
N VAL A 136 -12.29 -12.14 45.11
CA VAL A 136 -13.59 -11.46 45.05
C VAL A 136 -13.83 -10.73 46.36
N PHE A 137 -14.31 -9.49 46.23
CA PHE A 137 -14.65 -8.60 47.35
C PHE A 137 -16.17 -8.45 47.43
N GLY A 138 -16.72 -8.59 48.63
CA GLY A 138 -18.09 -8.20 48.93
C GLY A 138 -18.21 -6.70 49.16
N THR A 139 -19.35 -6.27 49.71
CA THR A 139 -19.65 -4.85 49.89
C THR A 139 -19.35 -4.40 51.32
N ARG A 140 -18.70 -3.24 51.46
CA ARG A 140 -18.56 -2.54 52.73
C ARG A 140 -19.93 -2.07 53.21
N THR A 141 -20.26 -2.33 54.46
CA THR A 141 -21.59 -2.02 54.99
C THR A 141 -21.50 -1.33 56.35
N ARG A 142 -22.33 -0.32 56.57
CA ARG A 142 -22.50 0.32 57.87
C ARG A 142 -23.84 -0.11 58.46
N LEU A 143 -23.81 -0.71 59.65
CA LEU A 143 -24.95 -1.42 60.25
C LEU A 143 -25.24 -0.84 61.64
N LEU A 144 -26.53 -0.71 61.98
CA LEU A 144 -26.98 -0.22 63.29
C LEU A 144 -26.97 -1.36 64.31
N VAL A 145 -26.43 -1.12 65.50
CA VAL A 145 -26.40 -2.07 66.60
C VAL A 145 -27.67 -1.93 67.45
N ARG A 146 -28.53 -2.94 67.44
CA ARG A 146 -29.80 -2.97 68.19
C ARG A 146 -29.64 -3.50 69.61
N ALA A 147 -28.80 -4.51 69.79
CA ALA A 147 -28.52 -5.10 71.08
C ALA A 147 -27.06 -5.51 71.17
N ARG A 148 -26.50 -5.45 72.38
CA ARG A 148 -25.09 -5.70 72.66
C ARG A 148 -24.94 -6.45 73.97
N GLU A 149 -24.14 -7.49 73.96
CA GLU A 149 -23.92 -8.38 75.10
C GLU A 149 -22.43 -8.78 75.16
N TRP A 150 -21.81 -8.67 76.32
CA TRP A 150 -20.45 -9.18 76.54
C TRP A 150 -20.49 -10.70 76.67
N VAL A 151 -19.67 -11.40 75.90
CA VAL A 151 -19.50 -12.86 76.01
C VAL A 151 -18.48 -13.16 77.09
N ASP A 152 -17.34 -12.47 77.05
CA ASP A 152 -16.32 -12.46 78.08
C ASP A 152 -15.54 -11.12 78.05
N SER A 153 -14.37 -11.06 78.67
CA SER A 153 -13.55 -9.83 78.67
C SER A 153 -12.89 -9.52 77.32
N GLN A 154 -12.88 -10.44 76.36
CA GLN A 154 -12.18 -10.31 75.07
C GLN A 154 -13.10 -10.48 73.85
N ALA A 155 -14.38 -10.74 74.06
CA ALA A 155 -15.37 -10.88 73.00
C ALA A 155 -16.74 -10.32 73.38
N ALA A 156 -17.38 -9.71 72.40
CA ALA A 156 -18.72 -9.17 72.50
C ALA A 156 -19.60 -9.60 71.33
N ARG A 157 -20.87 -9.80 71.63
CA ARG A 157 -21.91 -10.10 70.67
C ARG A 157 -22.66 -8.81 70.33
N LEU A 158 -22.75 -8.52 69.03
CA LEU A 158 -23.52 -7.41 68.48
C LEU A 158 -24.68 -7.96 67.65
N THR A 159 -25.90 -7.57 67.99
CA THR A 159 -27.09 -7.85 67.18
C THR A 159 -27.42 -6.62 66.34
N LEU A 160 -27.44 -6.80 65.04
CA LEU A 160 -27.62 -5.74 64.05
C LEU A 160 -29.11 -5.49 63.78
N ASP A 161 -29.42 -4.42 63.07
CA ASP A 161 -30.77 -4.01 62.68
C ASP A 161 -31.44 -4.92 61.65
N ASP A 162 -30.66 -5.63 60.84
CA ASP A 162 -31.11 -6.69 59.94
C ASP A 162 -31.36 -8.04 60.65
N GLY A 163 -31.17 -8.09 61.97
CA GLY A 163 -31.35 -9.29 62.79
C GLY A 163 -30.15 -10.24 62.81
N ARG A 164 -29.07 -9.95 62.06
CA ARG A 164 -27.83 -10.74 62.09
C ARG A 164 -27.07 -10.52 63.38
N VAL A 165 -26.31 -11.53 63.78
CA VAL A 165 -25.50 -11.49 64.99
C VAL A 165 -24.03 -11.61 64.62
N ILE A 166 -23.24 -10.62 64.98
CA ILE A 166 -21.78 -10.60 64.81
C ILE A 166 -21.10 -10.86 66.15
N LEU A 167 -20.11 -11.74 66.14
CA LEU A 167 -19.14 -11.86 67.22
C LEU A 167 -17.96 -10.94 66.92
N LEU A 168 -17.74 -9.93 67.76
CA LEU A 168 -16.56 -9.07 67.74
C LEU A 168 -15.59 -9.59 68.81
N LYS A 169 -14.39 -10.01 68.43
CA LYS A 169 -13.41 -10.57 69.38
C LYS A 169 -12.01 -10.03 69.15
N LEU A 170 -11.15 -10.14 70.16
CA LEU A 170 -9.72 -9.88 70.04
C LEU A 170 -8.99 -11.05 69.37
N GLU A 171 -7.93 -10.75 68.61
CA GLU A 171 -7.09 -11.77 67.96
C GLU A 171 -6.45 -12.76 68.96
N SER A 172 -6.19 -12.32 70.19
CA SER A 172 -5.63 -13.15 71.26
C SER A 172 -6.64 -14.04 72.00
N ALA A 173 -7.93 -13.94 71.68
CA ALA A 173 -8.99 -14.69 72.34
C ALA A 173 -9.11 -16.10 71.76
N PHE A 174 -8.25 -17.03 72.21
CA PHE A 174 -8.23 -18.42 71.75
C PHE A 174 -9.30 -19.32 72.41
N ALA A 175 -10.03 -18.82 73.41
CA ALA A 175 -10.89 -19.62 74.29
C ALA A 175 -12.41 -19.39 74.13
N VAL A 176 -12.85 -18.54 73.21
CA VAL A 176 -14.28 -18.29 72.98
C VAL A 176 -14.85 -19.45 72.18
N ASP A 177 -15.87 -20.12 72.70
CA ASP A 177 -16.56 -21.21 72.02
C ASP A 177 -17.26 -20.65 70.76
N GLU A 178 -16.63 -20.80 69.59
CA GLU A 178 -17.17 -20.35 68.30
C GLU A 178 -18.44 -21.13 67.90
N ALA A 179 -18.87 -22.11 68.71
CA ALA A 179 -20.05 -22.94 68.56
C ALA A 179 -21.40 -22.20 68.73
N GLY A 180 -21.40 -20.92 69.12
CA GLY A 180 -22.59 -20.09 69.09
C GLY A 180 -23.13 -19.84 67.66
N VAL A 181 -24.44 -19.66 67.52
CA VAL A 181 -25.08 -19.32 66.23
C VAL A 181 -24.82 -17.84 65.90
N TYR A 182 -23.63 -17.56 65.37
CA TYR A 182 -23.24 -16.23 64.88
C TYR A 182 -23.34 -16.19 63.34
N SER A 183 -23.88 -15.11 62.81
CA SER A 183 -23.91 -14.84 61.37
C SER A 183 -22.53 -14.46 60.82
N GLY A 184 -21.67 -13.86 61.66
CA GLY A 184 -20.30 -13.49 61.28
C GLY A 184 -19.37 -13.33 62.49
N VAL A 185 -18.07 -13.39 62.25
CA VAL A 185 -17.00 -13.23 63.25
C VAL A 185 -16.00 -12.21 62.73
N ILE A 186 -15.86 -11.10 63.46
CA ILE A 186 -14.89 -10.04 63.20
C ILE A 186 -13.85 -10.07 64.30
N THR A 187 -12.59 -10.12 63.89
CA THR A 187 -11.46 -10.02 64.78
C THR A 187 -10.93 -8.60 64.75
N VAL A 188 -10.75 -8.02 65.94
CA VAL A 188 -10.04 -6.75 66.12
C VAL A 188 -8.54 -7.08 66.16
N GLN A 189 -7.83 -6.73 65.09
CA GLN A 189 -6.39 -6.89 64.95
C GLN A 189 -5.69 -5.64 65.43
N THR A 190 -4.82 -5.78 66.42
CA THR A 190 -4.21 -4.64 67.10
C THR A 190 -2.72 -4.92 67.33
N ASN A 191 -1.90 -4.82 66.28
CA ASN A 191 -0.48 -5.17 66.34
C ASN A 191 0.44 -4.01 66.79
N ASP A 192 -0.10 -2.83 67.06
CA ASP A 192 0.67 -1.64 67.47
C ASP A 192 0.37 -1.22 68.92
N PRO A 193 1.35 -1.30 69.84
CA PRO A 193 1.24 -0.78 71.21
C PRO A 193 0.93 0.73 71.30
N ALA A 194 1.10 1.49 70.20
CA ALA A 194 0.78 2.92 70.15
C ALA A 194 -0.68 3.24 70.41
N ILE A 195 -1.58 2.31 70.12
CA ILE A 195 -3.03 2.48 70.25
C ILE A 195 -3.42 2.81 71.70
N ALA A 196 -2.67 2.33 72.70
CA ALA A 196 -2.91 2.64 74.10
C ALA A 196 -2.69 4.12 74.47
N SER A 197 -2.04 4.88 73.59
CA SER A 197 -1.83 6.32 73.71
C SER A 197 -2.76 7.17 72.82
N TRP A 198 -3.57 6.53 71.98
CA TRP A 198 -4.50 7.22 71.07
C TRP A 198 -5.73 7.74 71.82
N SER A 199 -6.25 8.85 71.32
CA SER A 199 -7.56 9.38 71.69
C SER A 199 -8.69 8.48 71.22
N ARG A 200 -9.89 8.70 71.79
CA ARG A 200 -11.11 8.01 71.39
C ARG A 200 -11.39 8.19 69.90
N GLU A 201 -11.20 9.39 69.37
CA GLU A 201 -11.46 9.75 67.98
C GLU A 201 -10.48 9.06 67.01
N GLU A 202 -9.20 8.94 67.38
CA GLU A 202 -8.16 8.30 66.55
C GLU A 202 -8.37 6.79 66.43
N ILE A 203 -8.67 6.09 67.54
CA ILE A 203 -9.00 4.65 67.52
C ILE A 203 -10.20 4.40 66.61
N LEU A 204 -11.21 5.25 66.71
CA LEU A 204 -12.42 5.13 65.91
C LEU A 204 -12.21 5.49 64.43
N ALA A 205 -11.38 6.48 64.12
CA ALA A 205 -11.05 6.83 62.74
C ALA A 205 -10.28 5.70 62.05
N LYS A 206 -9.36 5.04 62.76
CA LYS A 206 -8.60 3.90 62.25
C LYS A 206 -9.41 2.59 62.21
N ALA A 207 -10.45 2.46 63.02
CA ALA A 207 -11.43 1.39 62.90
C ALA A 207 -12.31 1.49 61.64
N VAL A 208 -12.44 2.71 61.10
CA VAL A 208 -13.26 3.03 59.92
C VAL A 208 -12.44 2.98 58.62
N LEU A 209 -11.11 3.12 58.69
CA LEU A 209 -10.26 3.04 57.50
C LEU A 209 -9.85 1.57 57.27
N ASP A 210 -9.75 1.16 56.00
CA ASP A 210 -9.43 -0.20 55.51
C ASP A 210 -8.03 -0.73 55.96
N ASP A 211 -7.40 -0.06 56.92
CA ASP A 211 -6.03 -0.22 57.42
C ASP A 211 -5.94 -1.18 58.63
N GLY A 212 -6.62 -2.32 58.58
CA GLY A 212 -6.23 -3.49 59.37
C GLY A 212 -6.59 -3.54 60.85
N LEU A 213 -7.53 -2.72 61.35
CA LEU A 213 -8.06 -2.89 62.72
C LEU A 213 -9.16 -3.97 62.81
N LEU A 214 -10.01 -4.11 61.79
CA LEU A 214 -11.09 -5.09 61.74
C LEU A 214 -10.88 -6.07 60.59
N CYS A 215 -10.92 -7.36 60.87
CA CYS A 215 -10.75 -8.42 59.88
C CYS A 215 -11.87 -9.45 60.01
N TRP A 216 -12.52 -9.79 58.89
CA TRP A 216 -13.48 -10.89 58.84
C TRP A 216 -12.76 -12.23 58.97
N GLN A 217 -13.01 -12.95 60.06
CA GLN A 217 -12.65 -14.36 60.17
C GLN A 217 -13.72 -15.23 59.51
N ARG A 218 -15.00 -14.90 59.69
CA ARG A 218 -16.15 -15.57 59.06
C ARG A 218 -17.22 -14.55 58.69
N HIS A 219 -17.75 -14.62 57.48
CA HIS A 219 -18.83 -13.76 57.00
C HIS A 219 -19.97 -14.62 56.45
N TRP A 220 -21.22 -14.12 56.53
CA TRP A 220 -22.39 -14.85 56.05
C TRP A 220 -22.40 -15.05 54.52
N ASP A 221 -21.70 -14.20 53.76
CA ASP A 221 -21.56 -14.35 52.30
C ASP A 221 -20.33 -15.16 51.87
N ASP A 222 -19.57 -15.75 52.80
CA ASP A 222 -18.33 -16.47 52.49
C ASP A 222 -18.52 -17.54 51.42
N GLN A 223 -19.57 -18.35 51.55
CA GLN A 223 -19.87 -19.42 50.60
C GLN A 223 -20.18 -18.89 49.20
N ALA A 224 -20.92 -17.77 49.11
CA ALA A 224 -21.26 -17.16 47.83
C ALA A 224 -20.04 -16.51 47.16
N LEU A 225 -19.22 -15.80 47.94
CA LEU A 225 -17.99 -15.16 47.46
C LEU A 225 -16.93 -16.19 47.06
N GLU A 226 -16.80 -17.29 47.80
CA GLU A 226 -15.92 -18.41 47.46
C GLU A 226 -16.38 -19.10 46.17
N ALA A 227 -17.68 -19.36 46.01
CA ALA A 227 -18.23 -19.90 44.77
C ALA A 227 -17.99 -18.96 43.58
N GLN A 228 -18.13 -17.65 43.77
CA GLN A 228 -17.86 -16.66 42.72
C GLN A 228 -16.37 -16.60 42.35
N ALA A 229 -15.47 -16.61 43.34
CA ALA A 229 -14.02 -16.65 43.11
C ALA A 229 -13.62 -17.93 42.37
N MET A 230 -14.18 -19.08 42.77
CA MET A 230 -13.93 -20.36 42.10
C MET A 230 -14.40 -20.32 40.65
N HIS A 231 -15.60 -19.81 40.41
CA HIS A 231 -16.15 -19.68 39.07
C HIS A 231 -15.30 -18.77 38.17
N GLN A 232 -14.78 -17.66 38.69
CA GLN A 232 -13.90 -16.77 37.93
C GLN A 232 -12.54 -17.43 37.61
N ALA A 233 -11.97 -18.18 38.56
CA ALA A 233 -10.73 -18.93 38.34
C ALA A 233 -10.93 -20.04 37.29
N GLU A 234 -12.06 -20.77 37.35
CA GLU A 234 -12.47 -21.75 36.34
C GLU A 234 -12.65 -21.12 34.95
N GLN A 235 -13.38 -20.01 34.87
CA GLN A 235 -13.55 -19.28 33.61
C GLN A 235 -12.20 -18.84 33.02
N ALA A 236 -11.28 -18.33 33.84
CA ALA A 236 -9.95 -17.94 33.38
C ALA A 236 -9.16 -19.13 32.79
N ALA A 237 -9.23 -20.30 33.42
CA ALA A 237 -8.57 -21.50 32.90
C ALA A 237 -9.22 -22.03 31.62
N VAL A 238 -10.55 -21.99 31.51
CA VAL A 238 -11.29 -22.34 30.28
C VAL A 238 -10.94 -21.39 29.14
N GLN A 239 -10.87 -20.07 29.41
CA GLN A 239 -10.47 -19.07 28.42
C GLN A 239 -9.03 -19.28 27.93
N ALA A 240 -8.16 -19.82 28.78
CA ALA A 240 -6.80 -20.20 28.44
C ALA A 240 -6.68 -21.62 27.82
N LEU A 241 -7.80 -22.30 27.53
CA LEU A 241 -7.86 -23.67 27.02
C LEU A 241 -7.10 -24.68 27.90
N ASP A 242 -7.11 -24.43 29.19
CA ASP A 242 -6.33 -25.19 30.19
C ASP A 242 -7.25 -25.92 31.17
N HIS A 243 -8.56 -25.88 30.94
CA HIS A 243 -9.57 -26.58 31.73
C HIS A 243 -10.76 -26.95 30.85
N LEU A 244 -11.34 -28.14 31.08
CA LEU A 244 -12.58 -28.57 30.47
C LEU A 244 -13.63 -28.78 31.57
N PRO A 245 -14.77 -28.04 31.54
CA PRO A 245 -15.79 -28.17 32.57
C PRO A 245 -16.38 -29.59 32.64
N GLY A 246 -16.50 -30.14 33.85
CA GLY A 246 -17.20 -31.41 34.09
C GLY A 246 -16.38 -32.70 33.92
N SER A 247 -15.09 -32.62 33.58
CA SER A 247 -14.30 -33.79 33.18
C SER A 247 -13.26 -34.30 34.20
N GLY A 248 -13.39 -33.91 35.47
CA GLY A 248 -12.30 -33.99 36.46
C GLY A 248 -11.72 -35.37 36.82
N GLN A 249 -12.40 -36.51 36.59
CA GLN A 249 -11.88 -37.84 36.94
C GLN A 249 -11.27 -38.61 35.77
N GLU A 250 -11.77 -38.43 34.55
CA GLU A 250 -11.35 -39.22 33.37
C GLU A 250 -9.95 -38.82 32.88
N PHE A 251 -9.60 -37.55 33.05
CA PHE A 251 -8.35 -36.99 32.54
C PHE A 251 -7.13 -37.39 33.39
N LYS A 252 -7.33 -37.77 34.66
CA LYS A 252 -6.22 -38.08 35.60
C LYS A 252 -5.32 -39.24 35.18
N ARG A 253 -5.76 -40.09 34.24
CA ARG A 253 -4.99 -41.24 33.72
C ARG A 253 -4.12 -40.91 32.50
N LEU A 254 -4.30 -39.73 31.91
CA LEU A 254 -3.60 -39.29 30.70
C LEU A 254 -2.34 -38.47 31.03
N THR A 255 -1.39 -38.44 30.11
CA THR A 255 -0.24 -37.53 30.18
C THR A 255 -0.70 -36.09 29.91
N VAL A 256 0.07 -35.08 30.37
CA VAL A 256 -0.26 -33.66 30.15
C VAL A 256 -0.52 -33.34 28.66
N PRO A 257 0.30 -33.79 27.69
CA PRO A 257 0.02 -33.55 26.27
C PRO A 257 -1.31 -34.16 25.78
N GLN A 258 -1.65 -35.37 26.23
CA GLN A 258 -2.90 -36.04 25.87
C GLN A 258 -4.12 -35.35 26.49
N GLN A 259 -3.97 -34.82 27.71
CA GLN A 259 -5.00 -34.01 28.34
C GLN A 259 -5.22 -32.71 27.56
N SER A 260 -4.15 -31.99 27.20
CA SER A 260 -4.24 -30.76 26.39
C SER A 260 -4.89 -31.03 25.03
N GLU A 261 -4.52 -32.12 24.34
CA GLU A 261 -5.12 -32.54 23.07
C GLU A 261 -6.61 -32.83 23.22
N SER A 262 -7.01 -33.50 24.30
CA SER A 262 -8.41 -33.79 24.60
C SER A 262 -9.22 -32.51 24.89
N VAL A 263 -8.65 -31.53 25.60
CA VAL A 263 -9.27 -30.22 25.82
C VAL A 263 -9.47 -29.49 24.48
N LEU A 264 -8.47 -29.51 23.59
CA LEU A 264 -8.56 -28.89 22.28
C LEU A 264 -9.65 -29.56 21.41
N HIS A 265 -9.65 -30.89 21.26
CA HIS A 265 -10.68 -31.60 20.49
C HIS A 265 -12.08 -31.29 21.01
N ALA A 266 -12.30 -31.42 22.32
CA ALA A 266 -13.61 -31.17 22.93
C ALA A 266 -14.06 -29.72 22.68
N THR A 267 -13.15 -28.75 22.79
CA THR A 267 -13.47 -27.34 22.56
C THR A 267 -13.77 -27.05 21.10
N ILE A 268 -12.98 -27.58 20.16
CA ILE A 268 -13.20 -27.41 18.72
C ILE A 268 -14.55 -28.02 18.30
N LYS A 269 -14.88 -29.21 18.80
CA LYS A 269 -16.18 -29.87 18.56
C LYS A 269 -17.34 -28.99 18.99
N ARG A 270 -17.29 -28.41 20.19
CA ARG A 270 -18.31 -27.47 20.68
C ARG A 270 -18.40 -26.21 19.83
N ILE A 271 -17.26 -25.63 19.44
CA ILE A 271 -17.24 -24.46 18.55
C ILE A 271 -17.96 -24.78 17.23
N LEU A 272 -17.69 -25.94 16.63
CA LEU A 272 -18.30 -26.35 15.36
C LEU A 272 -19.81 -26.66 15.51
N GLU A 273 -20.22 -27.25 16.63
CA GLU A 273 -21.63 -27.49 16.96
C GLU A 273 -22.43 -26.18 17.09
N GLU A 274 -21.84 -25.15 17.70
CA GLU A 274 -22.50 -23.86 17.98
C GLU A 274 -22.43 -22.86 16.81
N ALA A 275 -21.47 -22.95 15.89
CA ALA A 275 -21.15 -21.89 14.92
C ALA A 275 -22.16 -21.71 13.77
N GLY A 276 -22.90 -22.76 13.39
CA GLY A 276 -23.80 -22.74 12.23
C GLY A 276 -23.14 -22.59 10.85
N GLY A 277 -21.83 -22.37 10.79
CA GLY A 277 -21.04 -22.29 9.55
C GLY A 277 -19.58 -21.94 9.79
N MET A 278 -18.74 -22.08 8.76
CA MET A 278 -17.32 -21.74 8.82
C MET A 278 -16.78 -21.34 7.44
N LYS A 279 -15.71 -20.53 7.42
CA LYS A 279 -14.92 -20.25 6.23
C LYS A 279 -14.03 -21.44 5.88
N VAL A 280 -13.92 -21.73 4.59
CA VAL A 280 -13.13 -22.85 4.05
C VAL A 280 -12.32 -22.40 2.84
N PRO A 281 -11.19 -23.04 2.54
CA PRO A 281 -10.44 -22.75 1.33
C PRO A 281 -11.20 -23.25 0.09
N PRO A 282 -10.93 -22.68 -1.10
CA PRO A 282 -11.42 -23.24 -2.35
C PRO A 282 -10.83 -24.65 -2.58
N TYR A 283 -11.62 -25.55 -3.15
CA TYR A 283 -11.18 -26.87 -3.55
C TYR A 283 -11.01 -26.95 -5.08
N MET A 284 -9.98 -26.28 -5.59
CA MET A 284 -9.77 -26.04 -7.01
C MET A 284 -8.48 -26.70 -7.52
N PHE A 285 -8.54 -27.13 -8.78
CA PHE A 285 -7.46 -27.78 -9.52
C PHE A 285 -7.47 -27.30 -10.97
N GLU A 286 -6.44 -27.66 -11.73
CA GLU A 286 -6.34 -27.32 -13.15
C GLU A 286 -6.04 -28.59 -13.96
N GLU A 287 -6.79 -28.79 -15.03
CA GLU A 287 -6.39 -29.69 -16.10
C GLU A 287 -5.51 -28.93 -17.09
N VAL A 288 -4.43 -29.56 -17.53
CA VAL A 288 -3.40 -28.92 -18.33
C VAL A 288 -3.16 -29.73 -19.58
N VAL A 289 -3.28 -29.09 -20.75
CA VAL A 289 -2.99 -29.72 -22.04
C VAL A 289 -1.97 -28.89 -22.82
N GLN A 290 -0.99 -29.57 -23.40
CA GLN A 290 -0.02 -28.94 -24.30
C GLN A 290 -0.60 -28.82 -25.69
N LEU A 291 -0.59 -27.62 -26.24
CA LEU A 291 -1.07 -27.33 -27.58
C LEU A 291 0.05 -27.53 -28.61
N PRO A 292 -0.28 -27.81 -29.88
CA PRO A 292 0.69 -28.00 -30.96
C PRO A 292 1.65 -26.84 -31.23
N ASP A 293 1.35 -25.63 -30.72
CA ASP A 293 2.19 -24.44 -30.86
C ASP A 293 3.21 -24.27 -29.73
N GLY A 294 3.27 -25.23 -28.82
CA GLY A 294 4.13 -25.20 -27.63
C GLY A 294 3.55 -24.40 -26.46
N LYS A 295 2.35 -23.81 -26.60
CA LYS A 295 1.65 -23.18 -25.48
C LYS A 295 0.88 -24.20 -24.67
N THR A 296 0.57 -23.81 -23.45
CA THR A 296 -0.20 -24.64 -22.52
C THR A 296 -1.59 -24.04 -22.33
N TRP A 297 -2.63 -24.85 -22.50
CA TRP A 297 -4.01 -24.51 -22.10
C TRP A 297 -4.27 -25.04 -20.69
N ARG A 298 -4.95 -24.25 -19.87
CA ARG A 298 -5.30 -24.59 -18.48
C ARG A 298 -6.80 -24.43 -18.30
N GLU A 299 -7.45 -25.49 -17.82
CA GLU A 299 -8.87 -25.52 -17.54
C GLU A 299 -9.09 -25.73 -16.04
N PRO A 300 -9.55 -24.70 -15.29
CA PRO A 300 -9.81 -24.84 -13.87
C PRO A 300 -11.07 -25.68 -13.62
N TYR A 301 -11.02 -26.49 -12.56
CA TYR A 301 -12.14 -27.30 -12.10
C TYR A 301 -12.11 -27.49 -10.58
N GLY A 302 -13.24 -27.89 -10.02
CA GLY A 302 -13.40 -28.05 -8.57
C GLY A 302 -14.49 -27.12 -8.04
N PHE A 303 -14.35 -26.69 -6.79
CA PHE A 303 -15.36 -25.93 -6.06
C PHE A 303 -14.76 -24.63 -5.50
N PRO A 304 -15.27 -23.45 -5.88
CA PRO A 304 -14.75 -22.17 -5.41
C PRO A 304 -15.29 -21.82 -4.01
N PHE A 305 -15.36 -22.81 -3.12
CA PHE A 305 -15.88 -22.62 -1.77
C PHE A 305 -15.19 -21.47 -1.04
N GLY A 306 -15.92 -20.81 -0.15
CA GLY A 306 -15.38 -19.74 0.71
C GLY A 306 -16.04 -19.71 2.09
N PHE A 307 -17.34 -20.03 2.15
CA PHE A 307 -18.09 -20.21 3.39
C PHE A 307 -19.05 -21.38 3.24
N LEU A 308 -19.13 -22.23 4.25
CA LEU A 308 -20.11 -23.32 4.33
C LEU A 308 -21.03 -23.07 5.51
N ARG A 309 -22.35 -23.03 5.24
CA ARG A 309 -23.34 -23.13 6.31
C ARG A 309 -23.43 -24.60 6.73
N MET A 310 -23.44 -24.87 8.03
CA MET A 310 -23.54 -26.23 8.58
C MET A 310 -24.90 -26.41 9.25
N VAL A 311 -25.60 -27.49 8.92
CA VAL A 311 -26.86 -27.90 9.55
C VAL A 311 -26.79 -29.37 9.95
N ASP A 312 -27.62 -29.78 10.91
CA ASP A 312 -27.64 -31.15 11.44
C ASP A 312 -26.23 -31.61 11.88
N VAL A 313 -25.58 -30.78 12.71
CA VAL A 313 -24.23 -31.05 13.23
C VAL A 313 -24.32 -32.13 14.31
N ARG A 314 -23.51 -33.17 14.18
CA ARG A 314 -23.47 -34.33 15.07
C ARG A 314 -22.03 -34.68 15.40
N LEU A 315 -21.74 -34.81 16.69
CA LEU A 315 -20.41 -35.10 17.20
C LEU A 315 -20.22 -36.61 17.38
N GLU A 316 -19.05 -37.14 17.01
CA GLU A 316 -18.61 -38.51 17.28
C GLU A 316 -19.59 -39.63 16.83
N GLN A 317 -20.36 -39.38 15.76
CA GLN A 317 -21.30 -40.37 15.24
C GLN A 317 -20.55 -41.49 14.49
N VAL A 318 -20.69 -42.73 14.96
CA VAL A 318 -20.09 -43.91 14.30
C VAL A 318 -20.58 -44.05 12.85
N MET A 319 -19.64 -44.15 11.91
CA MET A 319 -19.90 -44.33 10.48
C MET A 319 -19.08 -45.51 9.92
N GLY A 320 -19.69 -46.69 9.93
CA GLY A 320 -19.03 -47.92 9.51
C GLY A 320 -17.91 -48.30 10.49
N ARG A 321 -16.65 -48.15 10.06
CA ARG A 321 -15.46 -48.44 10.88
C ARG A 321 -14.72 -47.18 11.37
N ILE A 322 -15.23 -46.00 11.05
CA ILE A 322 -14.61 -44.72 11.42
C ILE A 322 -15.58 -43.91 12.30
N VAL A 323 -15.01 -43.08 13.16
CA VAL A 323 -15.76 -42.07 13.93
C VAL A 323 -15.16 -40.71 13.56
N PRO A 324 -15.85 -39.88 12.77
CA PRO A 324 -15.43 -38.51 12.53
C PRO A 324 -15.62 -37.65 13.79
N ASP A 325 -14.81 -36.61 13.94
CA ASP A 325 -14.99 -35.65 15.03
C ASP A 325 -16.33 -34.92 14.91
N VAL A 326 -16.67 -34.50 13.68
CA VAL A 326 -17.94 -33.86 13.36
C VAL A 326 -18.49 -34.40 12.03
N LEU A 327 -19.79 -34.68 12.02
CA LEU A 327 -20.58 -34.96 10.83
C LEU A 327 -21.66 -33.89 10.71
N CYS A 328 -21.82 -33.29 9.53
CA CYS A 328 -22.88 -32.32 9.28
C CYS A 328 -23.34 -32.36 7.82
N ARG A 329 -24.39 -31.61 7.51
CA ARG A 329 -24.74 -31.24 6.15
C ARG A 329 -24.24 -29.83 5.87
N ALA A 330 -23.34 -29.70 4.90
CA ALA A 330 -22.86 -28.42 4.42
C ALA A 330 -23.78 -27.90 3.32
N CYS A 331 -24.21 -26.64 3.44
CA CYS A 331 -25.04 -25.97 2.45
C CYS A 331 -24.26 -24.85 1.77
N THR A 332 -24.37 -24.79 0.45
CA THR A 332 -23.91 -23.68 -0.39
C THR A 332 -25.11 -23.10 -1.15
N PRO A 333 -24.99 -21.95 -1.82
CA PRO A 333 -26.08 -21.44 -2.67
C PRO A 333 -26.48 -22.37 -3.81
N GLU A 334 -25.57 -23.25 -4.26
CA GLU A 334 -25.73 -24.10 -5.44
C GLU A 334 -26.12 -25.54 -5.08
N ASP A 335 -25.64 -26.05 -3.94
CA ASP A 335 -25.79 -27.46 -3.56
C ASP A 335 -25.61 -27.69 -2.05
N ASP A 336 -26.19 -28.78 -1.56
CA ASP A 336 -26.10 -29.26 -0.18
C ASP A 336 -25.50 -30.68 -0.16
N PHE A 337 -24.48 -30.92 0.66
CA PHE A 337 -23.77 -32.21 0.70
C PHE A 337 -23.39 -32.64 2.12
N PRO A 338 -23.28 -33.96 2.39
CA PRO A 338 -22.77 -34.44 3.67
C PRO A 338 -21.27 -34.13 3.79
N LEU A 339 -20.87 -33.59 4.94
CA LEU A 339 -19.50 -33.18 5.25
C LEU A 339 -19.04 -33.80 6.56
N MET A 340 -17.89 -34.48 6.49
CA MET A 340 -17.09 -34.88 7.63
C MET A 340 -16.02 -33.84 7.91
N ILE A 341 -15.80 -33.55 9.18
CA ILE A 341 -14.70 -32.69 9.65
C ILE A 341 -13.82 -33.51 10.60
N GLU A 342 -12.53 -33.53 10.30
CA GLU A 342 -11.50 -34.19 11.10
C GLU A 342 -10.58 -33.14 11.70
N VAL A 343 -10.39 -33.18 13.02
CA VAL A 343 -9.52 -32.25 13.74
C VAL A 343 -8.17 -32.93 13.93
N VAL A 344 -7.09 -32.27 13.51
CA VAL A 344 -5.73 -32.76 13.66
C VAL A 344 -5.00 -31.88 14.66
N VAL A 345 -4.64 -32.49 15.79
CA VAL A 345 -3.80 -31.86 16.82
C VAL A 345 -2.37 -32.39 16.72
N THR A 346 -2.18 -33.71 16.69
CA THR A 346 -0.85 -34.34 16.61
C THR A 346 -0.66 -35.23 15.38
N HIS A 347 -1.67 -36.02 15.01
CA HIS A 347 -1.57 -37.02 13.95
C HIS A 347 -2.53 -36.71 12.79
N PRO A 348 -2.05 -36.63 11.53
CA PRO A 348 -2.91 -36.41 10.40
C PRO A 348 -3.81 -37.63 10.11
N VAL A 349 -4.90 -37.39 9.38
CA VAL A 349 -5.78 -38.46 8.86
C VAL A 349 -4.97 -39.44 8.00
N THR A 350 -5.01 -40.73 8.35
CA THR A 350 -4.26 -41.78 7.64
C THR A 350 -4.89 -42.12 6.30
N GLN A 351 -4.10 -42.75 5.42
CA GLN A 351 -4.57 -43.17 4.11
C GLN A 351 -5.68 -44.23 4.19
N GLU A 352 -5.64 -45.13 5.19
CA GLU A 352 -6.72 -46.11 5.38
C GLU A 352 -8.04 -45.42 5.73
N LYS A 353 -8.01 -44.41 6.60
CA LYS A 353 -9.20 -43.63 6.98
C LYS A 353 -9.75 -42.88 5.75
N LEU A 354 -8.87 -42.29 4.94
CA LEU A 354 -9.27 -41.61 3.70
C LEU A 354 -9.92 -42.55 2.69
N GLN A 355 -9.45 -43.80 2.54
CA GLN A 355 -10.08 -44.79 1.67
C GLN A 355 -11.51 -45.13 2.12
N VAL A 356 -11.74 -45.25 3.43
CA VAL A 356 -13.10 -45.48 3.97
C VAL A 356 -14.01 -44.30 3.67
N ILE A 357 -13.52 -43.06 3.86
CA ILE A 357 -14.26 -41.83 3.54
C ILE A 357 -14.64 -41.79 2.05
N GLN A 358 -13.68 -42.07 1.17
CA GLN A 358 -13.90 -42.11 -0.28
C GLN A 358 -14.93 -43.17 -0.68
N ALA A 359 -14.85 -44.38 -0.10
CA ALA A 359 -15.79 -45.46 -0.35
C ALA A 359 -17.22 -45.14 0.11
N GLN A 360 -17.38 -44.31 1.16
CA GLN A 360 -18.68 -43.83 1.62
C GLN A 360 -19.23 -42.66 0.81
N GLY A 361 -18.40 -42.01 -0.03
CA GLY A 361 -18.83 -40.91 -0.89
C GLY A 361 -19.17 -39.62 -0.14
N VAL A 362 -18.61 -39.42 1.06
CA VAL A 362 -18.87 -38.24 1.90
C VAL A 362 -17.71 -37.25 1.80
N ALA A 363 -18.00 -35.95 1.62
CA ALA A 363 -16.95 -34.94 1.55
C ALA A 363 -16.20 -34.85 2.89
N CYS A 364 -14.90 -34.58 2.87
CA CYS A 364 -14.10 -34.51 4.08
C CYS A 364 -13.16 -33.30 4.08
N LEU A 365 -13.26 -32.51 5.15
CA LEU A 365 -12.41 -31.38 5.47
C LEU A 365 -11.60 -31.70 6.72
N GLN A 366 -10.31 -31.39 6.68
CA GLN A 366 -9.42 -31.46 7.82
C GLN A 366 -9.21 -30.06 8.38
N ILE A 367 -9.21 -29.92 9.71
CA ILE A 367 -8.78 -28.72 10.44
C ILE A 367 -7.49 -29.06 11.18
N ASP A 368 -6.37 -28.47 10.75
CA ASP A 368 -5.05 -28.65 11.33
C ASP A 368 -4.73 -27.53 12.33
N VAL A 369 -4.74 -27.88 13.61
CA VAL A 369 -4.38 -27.01 14.74
C VAL A 369 -3.03 -27.40 15.36
N SER A 370 -2.26 -28.27 14.71
CA SER A 370 -0.97 -28.79 15.22
C SER A 370 0.10 -27.71 15.40
N HIS A 371 -0.03 -26.60 14.67
CA HIS A 371 0.91 -25.49 14.73
C HIS A 371 0.85 -24.70 16.05
N PHE A 372 -0.22 -24.84 16.84
CA PHE A 372 -0.34 -24.16 18.14
C PHE A 372 0.46 -24.81 19.25
N HIS A 373 0.78 -26.09 19.15
CA HIS A 373 1.74 -26.71 20.08
C HIS A 373 3.12 -26.02 20.08
N ARG A 374 3.43 -25.26 19.02
CA ARG A 374 4.73 -24.58 18.84
C ARG A 374 4.67 -23.07 19.14
N SER A 375 3.49 -22.49 19.36
CA SER A 375 3.25 -21.04 19.23
C SER A 375 2.52 -20.45 20.45
N GLY A 376 3.21 -20.32 21.59
CA GLY A 376 2.70 -19.59 22.76
C GLY A 376 1.39 -20.14 23.37
N ARG A 377 0.77 -19.36 24.30
CA ARG A 377 -0.52 -19.70 24.91
C ARG A 377 -1.68 -19.29 23.99
N MET A 378 -2.51 -20.25 23.61
CA MET A 378 -3.74 -20.02 22.83
C MET A 378 -4.91 -19.66 23.76
N THR A 379 -5.78 -18.75 23.31
CA THR A 379 -7.03 -18.41 24.00
C THR A 379 -8.22 -19.03 23.26
N LEU A 380 -9.36 -19.15 23.95
CA LEU A 380 -10.59 -19.63 23.35
C LEU A 380 -11.01 -18.79 22.13
N ASP A 381 -10.87 -17.47 22.20
CA ASP A 381 -11.19 -16.57 21.08
C ASP A 381 -10.25 -16.78 19.89
N GLY A 382 -8.96 -16.97 20.15
CA GLY A 382 -7.99 -17.31 19.11
C GLY A 382 -8.33 -18.64 18.42
N LEU A 383 -8.72 -19.65 19.19
CA LEU A 383 -9.14 -20.95 18.67
C LEU A 383 -10.44 -20.85 17.85
N LYS A 384 -11.42 -20.05 18.31
CA LYS A 384 -12.65 -19.78 17.55
C LYS A 384 -12.36 -19.16 16.19
N TRP A 385 -11.54 -18.11 16.17
CA TRP A 385 -11.13 -17.48 14.92
C TRP A 385 -10.41 -18.48 14.02
N GLU A 386 -9.52 -19.29 14.57
CA GLU A 386 -8.80 -20.29 13.79
C GLU A 386 -9.75 -21.33 13.17
N VAL A 387 -10.66 -21.88 13.96
CA VAL A 387 -11.58 -22.94 13.52
C VAL A 387 -12.64 -22.41 12.56
N LEU A 388 -13.16 -21.20 12.77
CA LEU A 388 -14.29 -20.69 11.99
C LEU A 388 -13.90 -19.74 10.87
N GLU A 389 -12.86 -18.94 11.06
CA GLU A 389 -12.54 -17.82 10.18
C GLU A 389 -11.29 -18.06 9.32
N ASN A 390 -10.29 -18.80 9.80
CA ASN A 390 -9.03 -19.00 9.09
C ASN A 390 -9.09 -20.15 8.06
N PRO A 391 -9.06 -19.91 6.74
CA PRO A 391 -9.03 -21.00 5.76
C PRO A 391 -7.68 -21.73 5.72
N GLY A 392 -6.61 -21.13 6.25
CA GLY A 392 -5.24 -21.65 6.18
C GLY A 392 -4.99 -22.89 7.04
N SER A 393 -5.73 -23.08 8.13
CA SER A 393 -5.72 -24.33 8.91
C SER A 393 -6.57 -25.43 8.30
N LYS A 394 -7.29 -25.16 7.21
CA LYS A 394 -8.27 -26.09 6.67
C LYS A 394 -7.74 -26.69 5.38
N ARG A 395 -8.03 -27.96 5.17
CA ARG A 395 -7.64 -28.67 3.96
C ARG A 395 -8.74 -29.64 3.54
N TRP A 396 -9.16 -29.53 2.29
CA TRP A 396 -10.01 -30.53 1.68
C TRP A 396 -9.23 -31.81 1.42
N LEU A 397 -9.72 -32.92 1.95
CA LEU A 397 -9.16 -34.24 1.70
C LEU A 397 -9.88 -34.92 0.53
N PHE A 398 -11.20 -34.72 0.43
CA PHE A 398 -12.02 -35.36 -0.60
C PHE A 398 -13.37 -34.65 -0.79
N HIS A 399 -13.89 -34.67 -2.02
CA HIS A 399 -15.27 -34.30 -2.35
C HIS A 399 -15.78 -35.22 -3.47
N PRO A 400 -16.98 -35.84 -3.33
CA PRO A 400 -17.49 -36.83 -4.29
C PRO A 400 -17.65 -36.27 -5.71
N GLY A 401 -18.15 -35.03 -5.85
CA GLY A 401 -18.34 -34.39 -7.15
C GLY A 401 -17.05 -33.93 -7.86
N LEU A 402 -15.86 -34.10 -7.27
CA LEU A 402 -14.62 -33.64 -7.89
C LEU A 402 -14.28 -34.43 -9.16
N ALA A 403 -14.53 -35.73 -9.17
CA ALA A 403 -14.17 -36.61 -10.28
C ALA A 403 -14.95 -36.26 -11.56
N GLU A 404 -16.23 -35.95 -11.43
CA GLU A 404 -17.10 -35.53 -12.54
C GLU A 404 -16.62 -34.19 -13.13
N ARG A 405 -16.40 -33.17 -12.29
CA ARG A 405 -15.87 -31.87 -12.74
C ARG A 405 -14.51 -31.98 -13.44
N ARG A 406 -13.68 -32.94 -13.02
CA ARG A 406 -12.40 -33.25 -13.68
C ARG A 406 -12.61 -33.82 -15.08
N VAL A 407 -13.56 -34.73 -15.26
CA VAL A 407 -13.90 -35.30 -16.57
C VAL A 407 -14.38 -34.20 -17.52
N ASP A 408 -15.23 -33.29 -17.05
CA ASP A 408 -15.71 -32.14 -17.84
C ASP A 408 -14.58 -31.20 -18.25
N ALA A 409 -13.64 -30.94 -17.34
CA ALA A 409 -12.46 -30.13 -17.63
C ALA A 409 -11.53 -30.79 -18.66
N LYS A 410 -11.30 -32.10 -18.53
CA LYS A 410 -10.55 -32.87 -19.54
C LYS A 410 -11.23 -32.85 -20.90
N TRP A 411 -12.55 -33.01 -20.94
CA TRP A 411 -13.30 -32.94 -22.20
C TRP A 411 -13.17 -31.55 -22.85
N ARG A 412 -13.28 -30.47 -22.08
CA ARG A 412 -13.03 -29.10 -22.59
C ARG A 412 -11.61 -28.93 -23.14
N CYS A 413 -10.60 -29.41 -22.43
CA CYS A 413 -9.21 -29.44 -22.92
C CYS A 413 -9.08 -30.21 -24.23
N GLU A 414 -9.68 -31.40 -24.33
CA GLU A 414 -9.64 -32.25 -25.51
C GLU A 414 -10.29 -31.55 -26.71
N VAL A 415 -11.44 -30.89 -26.51
CA VAL A 415 -12.12 -30.10 -27.55
C VAL A 415 -11.21 -29.00 -28.08
N VAL A 416 -10.49 -28.29 -27.21
CA VAL A 416 -9.53 -27.23 -27.60
C VAL A 416 -8.34 -27.83 -28.35
N LEU A 417 -7.78 -28.94 -27.87
CA LEU A 417 -6.67 -29.63 -28.52
C LEU A 417 -7.04 -30.12 -29.92
N GLN A 418 -8.19 -30.78 -30.07
CA GLN A 418 -8.68 -31.29 -31.36
C GLN A 418 -8.91 -30.18 -32.37
N LYS A 419 -9.50 -29.05 -31.93
CA LYS A 419 -9.63 -27.86 -32.78
C LYS A 419 -8.27 -27.37 -33.26
N MET A 420 -7.29 -27.26 -32.35
CA MET A 420 -5.96 -26.77 -32.71
C MET A 420 -5.22 -27.74 -33.65
N LEU A 421 -5.30 -29.05 -33.40
CA LEU A 421 -4.72 -30.08 -34.26
C LEU A 421 -5.29 -30.04 -35.68
N ALA A 422 -6.61 -29.89 -35.83
CA ALA A 422 -7.26 -29.77 -37.12
C ALA A 422 -6.73 -28.55 -37.91
N GLU A 423 -6.46 -27.43 -37.24
CA GLU A 423 -5.94 -26.21 -37.87
C GLU A 423 -4.47 -26.38 -38.31
N VAL A 424 -3.65 -27.05 -37.49
CA VAL A 424 -2.29 -27.44 -37.87
C VAL A 424 -2.30 -28.31 -39.12
N GLN A 425 -3.19 -29.30 -39.17
CA GLN A 425 -3.33 -30.21 -40.30
C GLN A 425 -3.75 -29.48 -41.57
N ARG A 426 -4.70 -28.54 -41.49
CA ARG A 426 -5.10 -27.71 -42.65
C ARG A 426 -3.95 -26.88 -43.19
N GLY A 427 -3.19 -26.21 -42.30
CA GLY A 427 -2.02 -25.44 -42.69
C GLY A 427 -0.95 -26.28 -43.40
N ARG A 428 -0.65 -27.47 -42.86
CA ARG A 428 0.29 -28.42 -43.48
C ARG A 428 -0.21 -28.92 -44.83
N ALA A 429 -1.47 -29.34 -44.93
CA ALA A 429 -2.04 -29.82 -46.19
C ALA A 429 -2.01 -28.75 -47.30
N LEU A 430 -2.15 -27.47 -46.95
CA LEU A 430 -1.99 -26.38 -47.91
C LEU A 430 -0.54 -26.17 -48.32
N LEU A 431 0.41 -26.32 -47.40
CA LEU A 431 1.83 -26.23 -47.69
C LEU A 431 2.30 -27.38 -48.57
N ASP A 432 1.92 -28.63 -48.27
CA ASP A 432 2.32 -29.81 -49.07
C ASP A 432 1.95 -29.67 -50.55
N ARG A 433 0.85 -28.96 -50.86
CA ARG A 433 0.44 -28.65 -52.23
C ARG A 433 1.43 -27.79 -53.00
N VAL A 434 2.35 -27.05 -52.35
CA VAL A 434 3.30 -26.15 -53.01
C VAL A 434 4.15 -26.89 -54.05
N TRP A 435 4.55 -28.12 -53.76
CA TRP A 435 5.42 -28.93 -54.63
C TRP A 435 4.67 -29.49 -55.84
N ASP A 436 3.38 -29.79 -55.69
CA ASP A 436 2.53 -30.32 -56.76
C ASP A 436 1.81 -29.22 -57.57
N THR A 437 1.86 -27.97 -57.09
CA THR A 437 1.16 -26.85 -57.73
C THR A 437 1.94 -26.36 -58.95
N PRO A 438 1.31 -26.32 -60.15
CA PRO A 438 1.95 -25.78 -61.34
C PRO A 438 2.47 -24.34 -61.12
N PRO A 439 3.62 -23.95 -61.68
CA PRO A 439 4.23 -22.63 -61.47
C PRO A 439 3.29 -21.43 -61.65
N LYS A 440 2.35 -21.52 -62.62
CA LYS A 440 1.35 -20.48 -62.91
C LYS A 440 0.27 -20.34 -61.84
N GLN A 441 0.07 -21.34 -61.00
CA GLN A 441 -0.93 -21.37 -59.93
C GLN A 441 -0.34 -21.03 -58.56
N LEU A 442 1.00 -20.97 -58.41
CA LEU A 442 1.66 -20.61 -57.15
C LEU A 442 1.20 -19.25 -56.57
N PRO A 443 0.96 -18.18 -57.35
CA PRO A 443 0.43 -16.94 -56.80
C PRO A 443 -0.97 -17.08 -56.16
N ALA A 444 -1.83 -17.92 -56.74
CA ALA A 444 -3.14 -18.18 -56.17
C ALA A 444 -3.04 -19.00 -54.87
N LEU A 445 -2.10 -19.97 -54.81
CA LEU A 445 -1.81 -20.71 -53.58
C LEU A 445 -1.25 -19.80 -52.48
N LEU A 446 -0.43 -18.81 -52.83
CA LEU A 446 0.04 -17.79 -51.89
C LEU A 446 -1.11 -17.02 -51.27
N LEU A 447 -2.07 -16.57 -52.07
CA LEU A 447 -3.25 -15.89 -51.54
C LEU A 447 -4.03 -16.81 -50.59
N GLN A 448 -4.22 -18.09 -50.93
CA GLN A 448 -4.88 -19.05 -50.05
C GLN A 448 -4.17 -19.18 -48.69
N LEU A 449 -2.84 -19.30 -48.69
CA LEU A 449 -2.04 -19.37 -47.47
C LEU A 449 -2.12 -18.08 -46.64
N VAL A 450 -2.12 -16.91 -47.27
CA VAL A 450 -2.28 -15.62 -46.57
C VAL A 450 -3.65 -15.50 -45.90
N LEU A 451 -4.72 -15.87 -46.63
CA LEU A 451 -6.08 -15.83 -46.09
C LEU A 451 -6.29 -16.85 -44.97
N GLU A 452 -5.70 -18.04 -45.11
CA GLU A 452 -5.77 -19.06 -44.07
C GLU A 452 -5.02 -18.63 -42.81
N ASN A 453 -3.84 -18.02 -42.97
CA ASN A 453 -3.09 -17.44 -41.86
C ASN A 453 -3.92 -16.38 -41.11
N GLU A 454 -4.56 -15.48 -41.86
CA GLU A 454 -5.40 -14.45 -41.26
C GLU A 454 -6.62 -15.04 -40.53
N ARG A 455 -7.23 -16.10 -41.08
CA ARG A 455 -8.32 -16.82 -40.40
C ARG A 455 -7.88 -17.43 -39.08
N CYS A 456 -6.71 -18.08 -39.05
CA CYS A 456 -6.14 -18.67 -37.83
C CYS A 456 -5.94 -17.60 -36.76
N LEU A 457 -5.27 -16.49 -37.12
CA LEU A 457 -4.97 -15.41 -36.18
C LEU A 457 -6.23 -14.72 -35.64
N ARG A 458 -7.24 -14.50 -36.48
CA ARG A 458 -8.55 -13.96 -36.05
C ARG A 458 -9.28 -14.89 -35.09
N SER A 459 -9.02 -16.19 -35.18
CA SER A 459 -9.60 -17.20 -34.29
C SER A 459 -8.81 -17.36 -32.99
N GLY A 460 -7.80 -16.51 -32.74
CA GLY A 460 -6.93 -16.57 -31.57
C GLY A 460 -5.88 -17.69 -31.65
N LEU A 461 -5.71 -18.30 -32.82
CA LEU A 461 -4.80 -19.41 -33.04
C LEU A 461 -3.45 -18.90 -33.59
N PRO A 462 -2.34 -19.58 -33.28
CA PRO A 462 -1.03 -19.26 -33.83
C PRO A 462 -0.96 -19.54 -35.33
N SER A 463 -0.18 -18.73 -36.05
CA SER A 463 0.20 -19.03 -37.44
C SER A 463 1.19 -20.19 -37.46
N LEU A 464 0.81 -21.31 -38.07
CA LEU A 464 1.69 -22.44 -38.31
C LEU A 464 2.07 -22.58 -39.80
N ILE A 465 1.74 -21.57 -40.60
CA ILE A 465 2.06 -21.54 -42.02
C ILE A 465 3.50 -21.03 -42.19
N ASP A 466 4.37 -21.93 -42.66
CA ASP A 466 5.71 -21.56 -43.10
C ASP A 466 5.67 -20.94 -44.51
N PHE A 467 5.68 -19.60 -44.56
CA PHE A 467 5.74 -18.89 -45.83
C PHE A 467 7.08 -19.07 -46.57
N GLN A 468 8.17 -19.49 -45.91
CA GLN A 468 9.48 -19.60 -46.57
C GLN A 468 9.45 -20.61 -47.71
N THR A 469 8.75 -21.72 -47.50
CA THR A 469 8.59 -22.76 -48.50
C THR A 469 7.95 -22.22 -49.79
N ILE A 470 6.77 -21.60 -49.70
CA ILE A 470 6.10 -21.08 -50.90
C ILE A 470 6.86 -19.90 -51.52
N LEU A 471 7.52 -19.07 -50.71
CA LEU A 471 8.35 -17.98 -51.20
C LEU A 471 9.55 -18.48 -52.01
N ALA A 472 10.18 -19.58 -51.59
CA ALA A 472 11.25 -20.22 -52.34
C ALA A 472 10.75 -20.76 -53.70
N ALA A 473 9.60 -21.43 -53.71
CA ALA A 473 8.98 -21.95 -54.93
C ALA A 473 8.57 -20.82 -55.91
N LEU A 474 7.99 -19.74 -55.40
CA LEU A 474 7.64 -18.55 -56.18
C LEU A 474 8.88 -17.91 -56.82
N LYS A 475 9.94 -17.71 -56.03
CA LYS A 475 11.19 -17.12 -56.50
C LYS A 475 11.84 -17.96 -57.60
N ALA A 476 11.86 -19.28 -57.46
CA ALA A 476 12.38 -20.20 -58.48
C ALA A 476 11.61 -20.13 -59.81
N ASN A 477 10.35 -19.70 -59.76
CA ASN A 477 9.46 -19.58 -60.92
C ASN A 477 9.26 -18.12 -61.39
N GLY A 478 10.14 -17.20 -60.97
CA GLY A 478 10.15 -15.81 -61.46
C GLY A 478 9.17 -14.86 -60.78
N TRP A 479 8.56 -15.25 -59.65
CA TRP A 479 7.69 -14.40 -58.86
C TRP A 479 8.43 -13.78 -57.67
N ASP A 480 8.34 -12.46 -57.51
CA ASP A 480 8.79 -11.77 -56.31
C ASP A 480 7.61 -11.51 -55.37
N ALA A 481 7.62 -12.16 -54.21
CA ALA A 481 6.58 -12.09 -53.19
C ALA A 481 7.15 -11.94 -51.77
N ASN A 482 8.47 -11.84 -51.62
CA ASN A 482 9.12 -11.81 -50.30
C ASN A 482 9.06 -10.40 -49.70
N ASP A 483 7.88 -9.99 -49.26
CA ASP A 483 7.66 -8.70 -48.64
C ASP A 483 6.69 -8.78 -47.47
N ALA A 484 7.11 -8.31 -46.30
CA ALA A 484 6.31 -8.39 -45.08
C ALA A 484 4.95 -7.65 -45.20
N PRO A 485 4.88 -6.38 -45.67
CA PRO A 485 3.62 -5.69 -45.99
C PRO A 485 2.66 -6.46 -46.89
N LEU A 486 3.17 -7.31 -47.79
CA LEU A 486 2.37 -8.08 -48.73
C LEU A 486 1.67 -9.27 -48.04
N LEU A 487 2.38 -9.98 -47.15
CA LEU A 487 1.97 -11.27 -46.57
C LEU A 487 1.41 -11.18 -45.16
N GLN A 488 1.74 -10.11 -44.42
CA GLN A 488 1.34 -9.99 -43.03
C GLN A 488 -0.19 -9.99 -42.85
N PRO A 489 -0.69 -10.33 -41.65
CA PRO A 489 -2.11 -10.21 -41.34
C PRO A 489 -2.58 -8.77 -41.55
N SER A 490 -3.75 -8.58 -42.18
CA SER A 490 -4.22 -7.24 -42.60
C SER A 490 -3.24 -6.49 -43.52
N GLY A 491 -2.32 -7.21 -44.19
CA GLY A 491 -1.44 -6.72 -45.24
C GLY A 491 -2.15 -6.54 -46.59
N VAL A 492 -1.36 -6.38 -47.64
CA VAL A 492 -1.89 -5.99 -48.96
C VAL A 492 -2.76 -7.08 -49.60
N LEU A 493 -2.31 -8.35 -49.59
CA LEU A 493 -3.06 -9.42 -50.25
C LEU A 493 -4.39 -9.72 -49.55
N SER A 494 -4.38 -9.74 -48.22
CA SER A 494 -5.59 -9.89 -47.40
C SER A 494 -6.56 -8.72 -47.58
N ALA A 495 -6.05 -7.49 -47.56
CA ALA A 495 -6.86 -6.29 -47.80
C ALA A 495 -7.52 -6.30 -49.19
N LEU A 496 -6.79 -6.69 -50.24
CA LEU A 496 -7.32 -6.78 -51.59
C LEU A 496 -8.39 -7.86 -51.75
N ALA A 497 -8.18 -9.03 -51.15
CA ALA A 497 -9.17 -10.09 -51.13
C ALA A 497 -10.43 -9.67 -50.36
N ALA A 498 -10.28 -9.04 -49.19
CA ALA A 498 -11.41 -8.52 -48.42
C ALA A 498 -12.22 -7.50 -49.23
N VAL A 499 -11.57 -6.57 -49.93
CA VAL A 499 -12.27 -5.60 -50.80
C VAL A 499 -13.02 -6.32 -51.92
N LYS A 500 -12.41 -7.33 -52.55
CA LYS A 500 -13.05 -8.11 -53.62
C LYS A 500 -14.30 -8.83 -53.12
N ASP A 501 -14.21 -9.50 -51.97
CA ASP A 501 -15.30 -10.31 -51.41
C ASP A 501 -16.43 -9.45 -50.82
N ASP A 502 -16.07 -8.33 -50.19
CA ASP A 502 -17.01 -7.47 -49.46
C ASP A 502 -17.57 -6.32 -50.31
N ALA A 503 -17.07 -6.11 -51.54
CA ALA A 503 -17.47 -5.00 -52.43
C ALA A 503 -18.99 -4.82 -52.59
N LYS A 504 -19.74 -5.93 -52.55
CA LYS A 504 -21.22 -5.96 -52.67
C LYS A 504 -21.92 -6.48 -51.41
N ARG A 505 -21.18 -6.88 -50.36
CA ARG A 505 -21.73 -7.54 -49.17
C ARG A 505 -21.62 -6.67 -47.94
N ASP A 506 -20.46 -6.05 -47.71
CA ASP A 506 -20.16 -5.29 -46.50
C ASP A 506 -19.24 -4.10 -46.81
N THR A 507 -19.85 -2.98 -47.22
CA THR A 507 -19.12 -1.76 -47.58
C THR A 507 -18.46 -1.09 -46.38
N ARG A 508 -18.90 -1.38 -45.15
CA ARG A 508 -18.27 -0.88 -43.91
C ARG A 508 -16.93 -1.55 -43.70
N ARG A 509 -16.86 -2.87 -43.86
CA ARG A 509 -15.60 -3.61 -43.75
C ARG A 509 -14.57 -3.16 -44.79
N VAL A 510 -15.01 -2.84 -46.02
CA VAL A 510 -14.13 -2.23 -47.05
C VAL A 510 -13.56 -0.88 -46.57
N LEU A 511 -14.39 -0.05 -45.93
CA LEU A 511 -13.96 1.24 -45.41
C LEU A 511 -13.01 1.10 -44.21
N ASP A 512 -13.22 0.11 -43.34
CA ASP A 512 -12.33 -0.18 -42.22
C ASP A 512 -10.96 -0.66 -42.70
N VAL A 513 -10.91 -1.48 -43.76
CA VAL A 513 -9.65 -1.85 -44.43
C VAL A 513 -8.92 -0.61 -44.96
N LEU A 514 -9.63 0.29 -45.65
CA LEU A 514 -9.05 1.55 -46.12
C LEU A 514 -8.50 2.41 -44.99
N ARG A 515 -9.26 2.57 -43.89
CA ARG A 515 -8.84 3.33 -42.71
C ARG A 515 -7.57 2.72 -42.11
N SER A 516 -7.61 1.43 -41.81
CA SER A 516 -6.50 0.70 -41.18
C SER A 516 -5.20 0.81 -41.97
N LEU A 517 -5.25 0.64 -43.30
CA LEU A 517 -4.06 0.80 -44.14
C LEU A 517 -3.59 2.25 -44.19
N SER A 518 -4.51 3.21 -44.32
CA SER A 518 -4.17 4.63 -44.40
C SER A 518 -3.51 5.15 -43.13
N GLU A 519 -3.86 4.61 -41.97
CA GLU A 519 -3.33 5.05 -40.68
C GLU A 519 -2.00 4.36 -40.34
N THR A 520 -1.80 3.11 -40.78
CA THR A 520 -0.63 2.28 -40.41
C THR A 520 0.62 2.65 -41.24
N PRO A 521 1.69 3.23 -40.64
CA PRO A 521 2.83 3.78 -41.38
C PRO A 521 3.54 2.80 -42.32
N ARG A 522 3.66 1.52 -41.93
CA ARG A 522 4.37 0.49 -42.73
C ARG A 522 3.62 0.06 -44.00
N VAL A 523 2.29 0.15 -44.02
CA VAL A 523 1.47 -0.29 -45.16
C VAL A 523 0.74 0.85 -45.86
N ARG A 524 0.78 2.07 -45.30
CA ARG A 524 0.16 3.28 -45.86
C ARG A 524 0.52 3.53 -47.32
N VAL A 525 1.74 3.20 -47.73
CA VAL A 525 2.19 3.31 -49.13
C VAL A 525 1.31 2.52 -50.11
N HIS A 526 0.59 1.49 -49.64
CA HIS A 526 -0.33 0.68 -50.45
C HIS A 526 -1.78 1.17 -50.41
N THR A 527 -2.12 2.24 -49.70
CA THR A 527 -3.50 2.77 -49.66
C THR A 527 -4.04 3.08 -51.05
N GLY A 528 -3.20 3.60 -51.95
CA GLY A 528 -3.55 3.83 -53.35
C GLY A 528 -3.98 2.56 -54.10
N LEU A 529 -3.41 1.41 -53.76
CA LEU A 529 -3.77 0.10 -54.33
C LEU A 529 -5.19 -0.32 -53.94
N ILE A 530 -5.55 -0.13 -52.68
CA ILE A 530 -6.89 -0.43 -52.18
C ILE A 530 -7.92 0.53 -52.80
N LEU A 531 -7.57 1.82 -52.98
CA LEU A 531 -8.43 2.77 -53.70
C LEU A 531 -8.66 2.37 -55.17
N ILE A 532 -7.65 1.78 -55.83
CA ILE A 532 -7.81 1.19 -57.16
C ILE A 532 -8.79 0.01 -57.09
N ALA A 533 -8.63 -0.89 -56.13
CA ALA A 533 -9.51 -2.04 -55.95
C ALA A 533 -10.97 -1.63 -55.69
N VAL A 534 -11.20 -0.65 -54.82
CA VAL A 534 -12.53 -0.07 -54.55
C VAL A 534 -13.20 0.44 -55.82
N LYS A 535 -12.42 1.09 -56.70
CA LYS A 535 -12.92 1.57 -58.00
C LYS A 535 -13.20 0.42 -58.97
N VAL A 536 -12.28 -0.54 -59.10
CA VAL A 536 -12.38 -1.66 -60.05
C VAL A 536 -13.53 -2.60 -59.69
N TYR A 537 -13.67 -2.94 -58.41
CA TYR A 537 -14.75 -3.83 -57.94
C TYR A 537 -16.10 -3.13 -57.75
N GLY A 538 -16.17 -1.83 -58.01
CA GLY A 538 -17.43 -1.07 -58.07
C GLY A 538 -18.15 -0.95 -56.73
N VAL A 539 -17.40 -0.67 -55.64
CA VAL A 539 -17.98 -0.53 -54.30
C VAL A 539 -18.88 0.70 -54.22
N VAL A 540 -20.13 0.53 -53.75
CA VAL A 540 -21.12 1.60 -53.62
C VAL A 540 -21.32 1.95 -52.15
N PHE A 541 -20.65 3.01 -51.69
CA PHE A 541 -20.75 3.48 -50.30
C PHE A 541 -22.06 4.24 -50.02
N SER A 542 -22.57 4.09 -48.80
CA SER A 542 -23.63 4.95 -48.27
C SER A 542 -23.16 6.42 -48.15
N PRO A 543 -24.05 7.41 -47.99
CA PRO A 543 -23.66 8.83 -47.88
C PRO A 543 -22.63 9.12 -46.77
N LEU A 544 -22.76 8.45 -45.63
CA LEU A 544 -21.84 8.59 -44.50
C LEU A 544 -20.46 7.99 -44.84
N GLU A 545 -20.43 6.76 -45.32
CA GLU A 545 -19.20 6.05 -45.71
C GLU A 545 -18.48 6.77 -46.87
N ARG A 546 -19.25 7.33 -47.81
CA ARG A 546 -18.72 8.09 -48.95
C ARG A 546 -17.93 9.31 -48.50
N THR A 547 -18.37 9.98 -47.43
CA THR A 547 -17.65 11.14 -46.87
C THR A 547 -16.25 10.74 -46.40
N GLU A 548 -16.16 9.61 -45.69
CA GLU A 548 -14.88 9.08 -45.20
C GLU A 548 -13.97 8.61 -46.34
N TYR A 549 -14.51 7.84 -47.28
CA TYR A 549 -13.80 7.40 -48.47
C TYR A 549 -13.21 8.59 -49.26
N LEU A 550 -13.98 9.66 -49.44
CA LEU A 550 -13.52 10.87 -50.12
C LEU A 550 -12.42 11.59 -49.34
N ARG A 551 -12.47 11.58 -48.00
CA ARG A 551 -11.41 12.14 -47.15
C ARG A 551 -10.09 11.40 -47.36
N ILE A 552 -10.10 10.06 -47.28
CA ILE A 552 -8.91 9.22 -47.49
C ILE A 552 -8.37 9.43 -48.92
N ARG A 553 -9.25 9.41 -49.93
CA ARG A 553 -8.87 9.67 -51.33
C ARG A 553 -8.23 11.05 -51.52
N LYS A 554 -8.74 12.08 -50.83
CA LYS A 554 -8.18 13.44 -50.86
C LYS A 554 -6.79 13.46 -50.23
N ALA A 555 -6.62 12.85 -49.04
CA ALA A 555 -5.32 12.80 -48.37
C ALA A 555 -4.24 12.13 -49.23
N VAL A 556 -4.57 11.01 -49.88
CA VAL A 556 -3.66 10.34 -50.83
C VAL A 556 -3.30 11.25 -52.00
N ARG A 557 -4.29 11.92 -52.60
CA ARG A 557 -4.08 12.85 -53.71
C ARG A 557 -3.17 14.02 -53.31
N ASP A 558 -3.48 14.69 -52.22
CA ASP A 558 -2.79 15.90 -51.77
C ASP A 558 -1.31 15.58 -51.47
N SER A 559 -1.06 14.46 -50.80
CA SER A 559 0.29 13.96 -50.51
C SER A 559 1.10 13.66 -51.79
N LEU A 560 0.51 12.95 -52.75
CA LEU A 560 1.16 12.65 -54.04
C LEU A 560 1.44 13.92 -54.85
N GLN A 561 0.52 14.90 -54.84
CA GLN A 561 0.70 16.18 -55.53
C GLN A 561 1.77 17.05 -54.88
N ALA A 562 1.94 16.94 -53.57
CA ALA A 562 3.03 17.54 -52.80
C ALA A 562 4.38 16.82 -52.99
N GLY A 563 4.40 15.67 -53.67
CA GLY A 563 5.63 14.89 -53.90
C GLY A 563 6.08 14.08 -52.68
N GLU A 564 5.18 13.78 -51.75
CA GLU A 564 5.48 12.96 -50.57
C GLU A 564 5.37 11.45 -50.89
N LEU A 565 6.24 10.65 -50.28
CA LEU A 565 6.32 9.21 -50.55
C LEU A 565 5.35 8.35 -49.74
N GLN A 566 4.69 8.91 -48.72
CA GLN A 566 3.90 8.15 -47.74
C GLN A 566 2.73 7.37 -48.34
N PHE A 567 2.20 7.79 -49.49
CA PHE A 567 1.17 7.08 -50.26
C PHE A 567 1.65 6.64 -51.65
N GLY A 568 2.95 6.78 -51.93
CA GLY A 568 3.57 6.36 -53.17
C GLY A 568 3.74 4.85 -53.22
N ARG A 569 2.86 4.15 -53.94
CA ARG A 569 2.85 2.69 -54.01
C ARG A 569 4.11 2.15 -54.72
N PRO A 570 4.80 1.15 -54.16
CA PRO A 570 5.86 0.45 -54.89
C PRO A 570 5.26 -0.45 -55.98
N THR A 571 5.89 -0.48 -57.15
CA THR A 571 5.41 -1.22 -58.34
C THR A 571 6.00 -2.62 -58.48
N ARG A 572 6.93 -3.00 -57.60
CA ARG A 572 7.65 -4.30 -57.67
C ARG A 572 6.74 -5.54 -57.66
N HIS A 573 5.57 -5.44 -57.01
CA HIS A 573 4.63 -6.57 -56.87
C HIS A 573 3.46 -6.50 -57.86
N ASP A 574 3.46 -5.56 -58.81
CA ASP A 574 2.31 -5.31 -59.68
C ASP A 574 1.97 -6.50 -60.55
N ASN A 575 3.01 -7.16 -61.07
CA ASN A 575 2.86 -8.37 -61.87
C ASN A 575 2.21 -9.49 -61.04
N LEU A 576 2.67 -9.69 -59.80
CA LEU A 576 2.10 -10.69 -58.89
C LEU A 576 0.66 -10.35 -58.52
N ILE A 577 0.40 -9.11 -58.11
CA ILE A 577 -0.94 -8.64 -57.71
C ILE A 577 -1.90 -8.69 -58.90
N GLY A 578 -1.47 -8.26 -60.09
CA GLY A 578 -2.26 -8.35 -61.31
C GLY A 578 -2.52 -9.79 -61.74
N TRP A 579 -1.65 -10.74 -61.39
CA TRP A 579 -1.90 -12.17 -61.63
C TRP A 579 -2.92 -12.75 -60.64
N ILE A 580 -2.78 -12.43 -59.35
CA ILE A 580 -3.71 -12.88 -58.29
C ILE A 580 -5.09 -12.24 -58.45
N PHE A 581 -5.13 -10.98 -58.89
CA PHE A 581 -6.33 -10.18 -59.11
C PHE A 581 -6.35 -9.61 -60.54
N PRO A 582 -6.70 -10.43 -61.56
CA PRO A 582 -6.67 -10.06 -62.96
C PRO A 582 -7.41 -8.76 -63.31
N GLU A 583 -8.50 -8.47 -62.57
CA GLU A 583 -9.32 -7.28 -62.78
C GLU A 583 -8.55 -5.97 -62.48
N LEU A 584 -7.53 -6.02 -61.62
CA LEU A 584 -6.71 -4.87 -61.26
C LEU A 584 -5.62 -4.58 -62.29
N ALA A 585 -5.20 -5.57 -63.08
CA ALA A 585 -4.02 -5.49 -63.95
C ALA A 585 -4.00 -4.24 -64.87
N PRO A 586 -5.11 -3.86 -65.55
CA PRO A 586 -5.13 -2.65 -66.39
C PRO A 586 -4.87 -1.36 -65.59
N ALA A 587 -5.34 -1.30 -64.35
CA ALA A 587 -5.23 -0.12 -63.51
C ALA A 587 -3.86 -0.01 -62.82
N LEU A 588 -3.15 -1.12 -62.61
CA LEU A 588 -1.81 -1.13 -62.00
C LEU A 588 -0.74 -0.48 -62.90
N GLY A 589 -0.93 -0.51 -64.22
CA GLY A 589 -0.02 0.13 -65.19
C GLY A 589 -0.05 1.66 -65.20
N HIS A 590 -0.94 2.31 -64.43
CA HIS A 590 -0.98 3.76 -64.37
C HIS A 590 0.18 4.34 -63.53
N HIS A 591 0.88 5.31 -64.10
CA HIS A 591 2.00 5.99 -63.43
C HIS A 591 1.57 6.80 -62.19
N TYR A 592 0.36 7.38 -62.21
CA TYR A 592 -0.16 8.17 -61.09
C TYR A 592 -0.45 7.29 -59.87
N GLY A 593 0.03 7.71 -58.69
CA GLY A 593 -0.11 6.93 -57.44
C GLY A 593 1.08 6.03 -57.11
N THR A 594 2.12 6.02 -57.95
CA THR A 594 3.36 5.26 -57.71
C THR A 594 4.38 6.07 -56.91
N ALA A 595 5.32 5.37 -56.27
CA ALA A 595 6.48 6.00 -55.63
C ALA A 595 7.35 6.78 -56.64
N GLU A 596 7.40 6.34 -57.89
CA GLU A 596 8.13 7.02 -58.96
C GLU A 596 7.49 8.37 -59.32
N TYR A 597 6.16 8.42 -59.46
CA TYR A 597 5.43 9.67 -59.68
C TYR A 597 5.70 10.68 -58.56
N ALA A 598 5.63 10.24 -57.30
CA ALA A 598 5.88 11.11 -56.15
C ALA A 598 7.32 11.65 -56.15
N ARG A 599 8.33 10.82 -56.50
CA ARG A 599 9.73 11.26 -56.65
C ARG A 599 9.89 12.31 -57.75
N GLN A 600 9.34 12.04 -58.94
CA GLN A 600 9.40 13.00 -60.05
C GLN A 600 8.72 14.32 -59.68
N ARG A 601 7.61 14.27 -58.94
CA ARG A 601 6.91 15.46 -58.47
C ARG A 601 7.72 16.24 -57.44
N HIS A 602 8.35 15.55 -56.48
CA HIS A 602 9.26 16.14 -55.50
C HIS A 602 10.41 16.87 -56.19
N ASP A 603 11.05 16.22 -57.16
CA ASP A 603 12.17 16.80 -57.91
C ASP A 603 11.74 18.03 -58.71
N ALA A 604 10.57 18.00 -59.33
CA ALA A 604 10.02 19.16 -60.04
C ALA A 604 9.76 20.35 -59.10
N ILE A 605 9.18 20.10 -57.92
CA ILE A 605 8.91 21.14 -56.90
C ILE A 605 10.23 21.75 -56.40
N ARG A 606 11.22 20.90 -56.08
CA ARG A 606 12.55 21.33 -55.64
C ARG A 606 13.24 22.20 -56.69
N LYS A 607 13.26 21.76 -57.96
CA LYS A 607 13.87 22.52 -59.06
C LYS A 607 13.18 23.88 -59.25
N ALA A 608 11.85 23.92 -59.21
CA ALA A 608 11.11 25.18 -59.32
C ALA A 608 11.43 26.15 -58.16
N ALA A 609 11.56 25.65 -56.93
CA ALA A 609 11.94 26.45 -55.77
C ALA A 609 13.39 26.97 -55.84
N GLU A 610 14.33 26.16 -56.35
CA GLU A 610 15.70 26.58 -56.63
C GLU A 610 15.75 27.68 -57.70
N GLU A 611 15.01 27.51 -58.79
CA GLU A 611 14.91 28.54 -59.84
C GLU A 611 14.30 29.84 -59.32
N HIS A 612 13.25 29.77 -58.49
CA HIS A 612 12.64 30.94 -57.89
C HIS A 612 13.62 31.69 -57.00
N ARG A 613 14.30 30.99 -56.07
CA ARG A 613 15.35 31.59 -55.22
C ARG A 613 16.47 32.21 -56.05
N ARG A 614 16.87 31.58 -57.16
CA ARG A 614 17.88 32.13 -58.07
C ARG A 614 17.40 33.43 -58.73
N ARG A 615 16.13 33.50 -59.12
CA ARG A 615 15.52 34.72 -59.69
C ARG A 615 15.45 35.84 -58.66
N GLU A 616 14.98 35.55 -57.44
CA GLU A 616 14.91 36.52 -56.34
C GLU A 616 16.30 37.07 -55.98
N MET A 617 17.31 36.19 -55.87
CA MET A 617 18.69 36.61 -55.58
C MET A 617 19.26 37.50 -56.71
N ALA A 618 18.97 37.16 -57.97
CA ALA A 618 19.39 37.97 -59.11
C ALA A 618 18.67 39.33 -59.19
N GLU A 619 17.42 39.41 -58.75
CA GLU A 619 16.68 40.67 -58.63
C GLU A 619 17.18 41.52 -57.47
N PHE A 620 17.42 40.92 -56.31
CA PHE A 620 18.03 41.59 -55.16
C PHE A 620 19.40 42.17 -55.51
N LYS A 621 20.27 41.38 -56.16
CA LYS A 621 21.58 41.84 -56.63
C LYS A 621 21.44 43.03 -57.60
N ARG A 622 20.55 42.92 -58.60
CA ARG A 622 20.28 44.02 -59.53
C ARG A 622 19.82 45.30 -58.83
N ARG A 623 18.97 45.20 -57.82
CA ARG A 623 18.49 46.35 -57.04
C ARG A 623 19.60 46.95 -56.17
N ALA A 624 20.47 46.13 -55.59
CA ALA A 624 21.63 46.58 -54.84
C ALA A 624 22.63 47.31 -55.75
N ASP A 625 22.95 46.74 -56.90
CA ASP A 625 23.84 47.34 -57.91
C ASP A 625 23.28 48.68 -58.40
N ALA A 626 21.97 48.79 -58.63
CA ALA A 626 21.32 50.04 -59.02
C ALA A 626 21.37 51.12 -57.93
N LEU A 627 21.19 50.74 -56.66
CA LEU A 627 21.31 51.66 -55.51
C LEU A 627 22.76 52.14 -55.33
N ASP A 628 23.73 51.26 -55.49
CA ASP A 628 25.15 51.64 -55.42
C ASP A 628 25.52 52.59 -56.55
N HIS A 629 25.08 52.30 -57.78
CA HIS A 629 25.27 53.20 -58.91
C HIS A 629 24.66 54.59 -58.66
N ALA A 630 23.42 54.66 -58.16
CA ALA A 630 22.78 55.93 -57.81
C ALA A 630 23.54 56.71 -56.73
N ARG A 631 24.10 56.01 -55.72
CA ARG A 631 24.96 56.62 -54.70
C ARG A 631 26.26 57.17 -55.28
N GLN A 632 26.90 56.43 -56.17
CA GLN A 632 28.13 56.86 -56.83
C GLN A 632 27.89 58.13 -57.66
N VAL A 633 26.80 58.19 -58.43
CA VAL A 633 26.42 59.38 -59.21
C VAL A 633 26.25 60.60 -58.29
N LEU A 634 25.48 60.47 -57.19
CA LEU A 634 25.31 61.57 -56.23
C LEU A 634 26.63 62.00 -55.57
N ALA A 635 27.52 61.04 -55.27
CA ALA A 635 28.81 61.33 -54.67
C ALA A 635 29.74 62.07 -55.64
N VAL A 636 29.76 61.67 -56.92
CA VAL A 636 30.48 62.34 -58.01
C VAL A 636 30.00 63.78 -58.15
N ASP A 637 28.68 64.00 -58.24
CA ASP A 637 28.11 65.34 -58.37
C ASP A 637 28.46 66.24 -57.18
N ALA A 638 28.37 65.71 -55.95
CA ALA A 638 28.74 66.42 -54.74
C ALA A 638 30.24 66.77 -54.71
N ALA A 639 31.12 65.85 -55.12
CA ALA A 639 32.56 66.06 -55.15
C ALA A 639 32.98 67.11 -56.19
N ILE A 640 32.31 67.15 -57.34
CA ILE A 640 32.52 68.19 -58.36
C ILE A 640 32.03 69.55 -57.83
N ALA A 641 30.81 69.62 -57.28
CA ALA A 641 30.23 70.86 -56.76
C ALA A 641 31.03 71.44 -55.59
N GLY A 642 31.62 70.58 -54.75
CA GLY A 642 32.47 70.97 -53.63
C GLY A 642 33.90 71.38 -54.02
N SER A 643 34.31 71.24 -55.28
CA SER A 643 35.67 71.56 -55.70
C SER A 643 35.93 73.07 -55.66
N ARG A 644 36.87 73.51 -54.82
CA ARG A 644 37.29 74.92 -54.67
C ARG A 644 38.54 75.28 -55.47
N GLU A 645 38.98 74.37 -56.34
CA GLU A 645 40.19 74.55 -57.14
C GLU A 645 39.97 75.65 -58.18
N LYS A 646 41.00 76.49 -58.35
CA LYS A 646 41.04 77.56 -59.34
C LYS A 646 42.23 77.32 -60.25
N TRP A 647 42.07 77.65 -61.52
CA TRP A 647 43.18 77.61 -62.45
C TRP A 647 44.29 78.54 -62.01
N GLN A 648 45.53 78.07 -62.12
CA GLN A 648 46.72 78.89 -61.95
C GLN A 648 47.00 79.70 -63.23
N PRO A 649 47.53 80.94 -63.12
CA PRO A 649 47.96 81.70 -64.27
C PRO A 649 49.12 80.98 -65.00
N PRO A 650 49.36 81.26 -66.30
CA PRO A 650 50.45 80.63 -67.04
C PRO A 650 51.81 80.86 -66.36
N LEU A 651 52.45 79.78 -65.93
CA LEU A 651 53.80 79.81 -65.36
C LEU A 651 54.84 79.55 -66.46
N ALA A 652 55.99 80.22 -66.39
CA ALA A 652 57.04 80.13 -67.41
C ALA A 652 57.58 78.71 -67.69
N ILE A 653 57.37 77.80 -66.73
CA ILE A 653 57.88 76.42 -66.72
C ILE A 653 56.89 75.40 -67.30
N CYS A 654 55.61 75.77 -67.46
CA CYS A 654 54.54 74.89 -67.95
C CYS A 654 53.38 75.75 -68.49
N ARG A 655 53.64 76.52 -69.55
CA ARG A 655 52.69 77.56 -70.01
C ARG A 655 51.59 77.00 -70.91
N ASP A 656 51.90 75.96 -71.68
CA ASP A 656 51.09 75.38 -72.73
C ASP A 656 51.17 73.84 -72.71
N PHE A 657 50.27 73.20 -73.45
CA PHE A 657 50.13 71.73 -73.49
C PHE A 657 51.42 71.01 -73.94
N GLU A 658 52.14 71.57 -74.91
CA GLU A 658 53.37 70.98 -75.44
C GLU A 658 54.49 70.99 -74.38
N GLN A 659 54.62 72.07 -73.62
CA GLN A 659 55.54 72.13 -72.49
C GLN A 659 55.14 71.15 -71.38
N ALA A 660 53.85 71.04 -71.07
CA ALA A 660 53.37 70.12 -70.05
C ALA A 660 53.70 68.66 -70.39
N LEU A 661 53.55 68.25 -71.65
CA LEU A 661 53.90 66.90 -72.13
C LEU A 661 55.40 66.57 -72.00
N GLN A 662 56.26 67.58 -72.00
CA GLN A 662 57.70 67.40 -71.82
C GLN A 662 58.09 67.27 -70.34
N SER A 663 57.23 67.66 -69.40
CA SER A 663 57.46 67.49 -67.95
C SER A 663 57.60 66.00 -67.58
N ALA A 664 58.60 65.68 -66.78
CA ALA A 664 58.81 64.32 -66.26
C ALA A 664 57.66 63.88 -65.33
N GLU A 665 57.07 64.82 -64.59
CA GLU A 665 55.97 64.57 -63.66
C GLU A 665 54.69 64.18 -64.42
N VAL A 666 54.33 64.96 -65.44
CA VAL A 666 53.15 64.70 -66.31
C VAL A 666 53.34 63.38 -67.06
N ARG A 667 54.52 63.13 -67.64
CA ARG A 667 54.82 61.83 -68.30
C ARG A 667 54.73 60.66 -67.33
N GLY A 668 55.13 60.84 -66.08
CA GLY A 668 55.00 59.85 -65.02
C GLY A 668 53.53 59.53 -64.66
N VAL A 669 52.67 60.55 -64.60
CA VAL A 669 51.22 60.36 -64.37
C VAL A 669 50.56 59.67 -65.56
N LEU A 670 50.80 60.16 -66.79
CA LEU A 670 50.27 59.55 -68.02
C LEU A 670 50.70 58.08 -68.22
N ARG A 671 51.90 57.71 -67.75
CA ARG A 671 52.37 56.32 -67.79
C ARG A 671 51.74 55.44 -66.72
N ARG A 672 51.52 55.97 -65.51
CA ARG A 672 50.88 55.23 -64.41
C ARG A 672 49.41 54.96 -64.67
N MET A 673 48.73 55.90 -65.33
CA MET A 673 47.28 55.83 -65.56
C MET A 673 46.94 55.35 -66.99
N ARG A 674 47.85 54.62 -67.64
CA ARG A 674 47.72 54.17 -69.03
C ARG A 674 46.57 53.18 -69.26
N GLU A 675 46.15 52.49 -68.20
CA GLU A 675 45.05 51.52 -68.19
C GLU A 675 43.72 52.12 -67.71
N SER A 676 43.70 53.41 -67.34
CA SER A 676 42.46 54.12 -67.00
C SER A 676 41.62 54.38 -68.25
N LYS A 677 40.31 54.52 -68.07
CA LYS A 677 39.36 54.77 -69.15
C LYS A 677 39.29 56.23 -69.59
N ILE A 678 40.04 57.12 -68.93
CA ILE A 678 40.10 58.54 -69.25
C ILE A 678 41.24 58.77 -70.26
N ASP A 679 40.95 59.41 -71.38
CA ASP A 679 42.01 59.93 -72.25
C ASP A 679 42.65 61.15 -71.59
N PHE A 680 43.70 60.88 -70.80
CA PHE A 680 44.39 61.92 -70.06
C PHE A 680 45.19 62.89 -70.93
N LYS A 681 45.54 62.53 -72.18
CA LYS A 681 46.19 63.48 -73.09
C LYS A 681 45.17 64.48 -73.60
N GLU A 682 43.99 64.02 -74.01
CA GLU A 682 42.89 64.88 -74.41
C GLU A 682 42.39 65.73 -73.24
N ALA A 683 42.25 65.12 -72.04
CA ALA A 683 41.90 65.85 -70.82
C ALA A 683 42.93 66.95 -70.53
N LEU A 684 44.22 66.66 -70.62
CA LEU A 684 45.24 67.67 -70.39
C LEU A 684 45.16 68.82 -71.42
N ALA A 685 45.05 68.51 -72.71
CA ALA A 685 44.95 69.51 -73.78
C ALA A 685 43.75 70.45 -73.57
N THR A 686 42.59 69.87 -73.26
CA THR A 686 41.36 70.62 -73.05
C THR A 686 41.34 71.39 -71.74
N ALA A 687 42.08 70.95 -70.71
CA ALA A 687 42.24 71.70 -69.47
C ALA A 687 43.00 73.02 -69.70
N PHE A 688 44.06 73.02 -70.52
CA PHE A 688 44.77 74.25 -70.90
C PHE A 688 43.85 75.20 -71.67
N LEU A 689 43.06 74.70 -72.63
CA LEU A 689 42.07 75.51 -73.36
C LEU A 689 40.99 76.08 -72.42
N ALA A 690 40.48 75.27 -71.48
CA ALA A 690 39.46 75.69 -70.52
C ALA A 690 39.98 76.76 -69.55
N ARG A 691 41.24 76.67 -69.12
CA ARG A 691 41.91 77.72 -68.35
C ARG A 691 41.95 79.02 -69.15
N ASP A 692 42.44 78.98 -70.39
CA ASP A 692 42.64 80.17 -71.21
C ASP A 692 41.30 80.83 -71.59
N ALA A 693 40.22 80.04 -71.70
CA ALA A 693 38.85 80.51 -71.90
C ALA A 693 38.15 80.98 -70.61
N GLY A 694 38.76 80.82 -69.43
CA GLY A 694 38.20 81.24 -68.13
C GLY A 694 37.07 80.34 -67.59
N VAL A 695 36.91 79.12 -68.11
CA VAL A 695 35.90 78.16 -67.64
C VAL A 695 36.27 77.66 -66.23
N PRO A 696 35.38 77.58 -65.23
CA PRO A 696 35.75 77.07 -63.90
C PRO A 696 36.21 75.60 -63.92
N VAL A 697 37.22 75.24 -63.11
CA VAL A 697 37.76 73.86 -63.00
C VAL A 697 36.65 72.84 -62.74
N ALA A 698 35.69 73.15 -61.85
CA ALA A 698 34.57 72.25 -61.56
C ALA A 698 33.65 72.02 -62.77
N SER A 699 33.47 73.02 -63.63
CA SER A 699 32.67 72.88 -64.87
C SER A 699 33.42 72.01 -65.88
N TRP A 700 34.74 72.21 -66.01
CA TRP A 700 35.59 71.37 -66.85
C TRP A 700 35.60 69.90 -66.39
N ILE A 701 35.73 69.63 -65.08
CA ILE A 701 35.66 68.26 -64.55
C ILE A 701 34.28 67.65 -64.84
N ARG A 702 33.19 68.42 -64.76
CA ARG A 702 31.84 67.92 -65.05
C ARG A 702 31.66 67.50 -66.50
N GLU A 703 32.19 68.27 -67.45
CA GLU A 703 32.14 67.94 -68.88
C GLU A 703 32.85 66.62 -69.22
N ARG A 704 33.80 66.20 -68.38
CA ARG A 704 34.51 64.92 -68.55
C ARG A 704 33.71 63.71 -68.06
N MET A 705 32.53 63.94 -67.46
CA MET A 705 31.61 62.90 -66.98
C MET A 705 32.31 61.76 -66.21
N PRO A 706 33.03 62.06 -65.12
CA PRO A 706 33.76 61.04 -64.37
C PRO A 706 32.77 60.01 -63.82
N ALA A 707 33.09 58.72 -64.01
CA ALA A 707 32.19 57.63 -63.64
C ALA A 707 32.15 57.36 -62.12
N ASP A 708 33.21 57.76 -61.40
CA ASP A 708 33.35 57.58 -59.95
C ASP A 708 34.25 58.66 -59.32
N LEU A 709 34.37 58.62 -58.00
CA LEU A 709 35.21 59.55 -57.24
C LEU A 709 36.70 59.40 -57.52
N GLU A 710 37.15 58.23 -57.95
CA GLU A 710 38.56 57.98 -58.23
C GLU A 710 38.96 58.67 -59.53
N GLN A 711 38.12 58.62 -60.56
CA GLN A 711 38.32 59.38 -61.79
C GLN A 711 38.44 60.89 -61.54
N ILE A 712 37.64 61.46 -60.63
CA ILE A 712 37.80 62.86 -60.21
C ILE A 712 39.19 63.09 -59.59
N ARG A 713 39.66 62.20 -58.72
CA ARG A 713 40.98 62.29 -58.10
C ARG A 713 42.09 62.18 -59.13
N GLU A 714 42.00 61.25 -60.07
CA GLU A 714 42.96 61.07 -61.15
C GLU A 714 43.07 62.34 -62.02
N LEU A 715 41.93 62.92 -62.41
CA LEU A 715 41.89 64.19 -63.14
C LEU A 715 42.59 65.30 -62.34
N LYS A 716 42.33 65.41 -61.04
CA LYS A 716 42.99 66.41 -60.19
C LYS A 716 44.49 66.20 -60.05
N ILE A 717 44.94 64.94 -59.91
CA ILE A 717 46.36 64.59 -59.88
C ILE A 717 47.03 65.01 -61.19
N LEU A 718 46.39 64.76 -62.33
CA LEU A 718 46.87 65.21 -63.62
C LEU A 718 46.99 66.74 -63.66
N LEU A 719 45.93 67.47 -63.30
CA LEU A 719 45.95 68.94 -63.30
C LEU A 719 47.03 69.52 -62.39
N ARG A 720 47.25 68.94 -61.19
CA ARG A 720 48.34 69.35 -60.29
C ARG A 720 49.71 69.08 -60.88
N SER A 721 49.93 67.91 -61.47
CA SER A 721 51.22 67.56 -62.10
C SER A 721 51.57 68.47 -63.29
N ALA A 722 50.56 69.04 -63.94
CA ALA A 722 50.71 70.02 -65.00
C ALA A 722 50.70 71.48 -64.50
N TRP A 723 50.68 71.69 -63.18
CA TRP A 723 50.68 73.01 -62.54
C TRP A 723 49.48 73.90 -62.90
N LEU A 724 48.38 73.28 -63.32
CA LEU A 724 47.14 73.97 -63.70
C LEU A 724 46.28 74.33 -62.48
N ILE A 725 46.42 73.59 -61.37
CA ILE A 725 45.78 73.85 -60.07
C ILE A 725 46.83 73.60 -58.96
N LEU A 726 46.55 74.05 -57.74
CA LEU A 726 47.38 73.80 -56.55
C LEU A 726 47.21 72.38 -55.99
#